data_AF-A0A350HZD4-F1
#
_entry.id   AF-A0A350HZD4-F1
#
_cell.length_a   1.000
_cell.length_b   1.000
_cell.length_c   1.000
_cell.angle_alpha   90.00
_cell.angle_beta   90.00
_cell.angle_gamma   90.00
#
_symmetry.space_group_name_H-M   'P 1'
#
loop_
_entity.id
_entity.type
_entity.pdbx_description
1 polymer ?
#
loop_
_entity_poly.entity_id
_entity_poly.type
_entity_poly.pdbx_seq_one_letter_code
_entity_poly.pdbx_strand_id
1 'polypeptide(L)'
;MMQADSNVIKLLLLLSLLGAIVLESADAQNQRRKSSAEFLSSSLLDQGDLNKDGLLASEEWESITRQWYTRMDAGESGRLSREEFLVSMPPLLSGRGTTRKRFRSMTPSQFLVFFLALDVDRDGALDKAEFETVTDHWFQDWSSEGGAKTLNESCMVTGFQKVFPRTNMSGASVISAQGPIPGLPDSSPSPVLPPLLANESIQLVDGFEIKLAASEPMIQDPVALSFDENGNSYVVEMRSFMLDIDRTGELAPICRISLLKDTNGDGVIDESSVFLDKLVLPRAVLACNGGILFVEDYQLYFAKDTDQDGRADLRALLDADYGRSNIEHAPNGLMRAMDNWIYNGRSPWRYRFIQGQWVRERTQIRGQWGMTQDSYGRLFYNVNNSQLLGDFTPPNYMGRNQNYRSTAGLNLFVATDQRVYTSRMNTAVNRGYLPDVLDASGRLHVFASSCSPVIYRGDQYGEDYVGNAFVCDPAANIVKRNHVSDRGMTLSAKQAYEGFEFLSSIDERFRPVNLYSGPDGCLWLLDMYRGIAQYGMFMTDYLRRETLERNLDEGIHHGRLYRIVHQQKQPRVPLDMSVLSGRDLAGLLDHSDGWIRDTAQRLIVESGDLACIPDLLSVARNSNNSVGTVHALWSVEGLLIELGNQVRRRKGDGAVFEVNSRSEFEAPALTPATWAACLAFLNHPNSNIQTAAIRVCESLSQGKQLFQAELLAELEKKFDSYARPVLFQSALTAGNLSMPQALPLMAQLASDHCDERLIREALMSGLHEWEVTFLQHILKRSDWSKSSSGRVLMLRSLAKAVAAKKGVASFGLFLDTVETQSGELTWRAESLLSGALAELQYGNGNLVVFSHRPSVWESLTHHPSSVVRDLIEKMS
;
A
#
# COMPACT_ATOMS: atom_id res chain seq x y z
N MET A 1 -48.36 47.12 -29.91
CA MET A 1 -48.67 45.81 -30.53
C MET A 1 -47.48 44.89 -30.27
N MET A 2 -47.28 44.49 -29.01
CA MET A 2 -47.83 43.28 -28.35
C MET A 2 -47.23 41.97 -28.86
N GLN A 3 -46.18 41.56 -28.13
CA GLN A 3 -45.87 40.21 -27.61
C GLN A 3 -46.54 38.99 -28.26
N ALA A 4 -45.71 38.16 -28.91
CA ALA A 4 -45.69 36.69 -28.91
C ALA A 4 -44.47 36.26 -29.76
N ASP A 5 -43.61 35.30 -29.44
CA ASP A 5 -43.46 34.45 -28.27
C ASP A 5 -42.01 33.89 -28.30
N SER A 6 -41.16 34.33 -27.37
CA SER A 6 -39.80 33.78 -27.17
C SER A 6 -39.83 32.29 -26.74
N ASN A 7 -41.02 31.74 -26.52
CA ASN A 7 -41.24 30.37 -26.10
C ASN A 7 -41.23 29.36 -27.26
N VAL A 8 -41.52 29.75 -28.50
CA VAL A 8 -41.54 28.79 -29.64
C VAL A 8 -40.13 28.36 -30.05
N ILE A 9 -39.15 29.28 -30.02
CA ILE A 9 -37.75 28.95 -30.32
C ILE A 9 -37.11 28.17 -29.16
N LYS A 10 -37.50 28.44 -27.90
CA LYS A 10 -37.09 27.62 -26.75
C LYS A 10 -37.74 26.23 -26.76
N LEU A 11 -38.98 26.09 -27.24
CA LEU A 11 -39.66 24.79 -27.36
C LEU A 11 -39.05 23.93 -28.48
N LEU A 12 -38.60 24.52 -29.59
CA LEU A 12 -37.90 23.81 -30.67
C LEU A 12 -36.48 23.38 -30.27
N LEU A 13 -35.79 24.15 -29.44
CA LEU A 13 -34.50 23.76 -28.84
C LEU A 13 -34.64 22.76 -27.68
N LEU A 14 -35.73 22.80 -26.91
CA LEU A 14 -36.02 21.75 -25.91
C LEU A 14 -36.50 20.45 -26.58
N LEU A 15 -37.21 20.49 -27.71
CA LEU A 15 -37.65 19.28 -28.43
C LEU A 15 -36.50 18.58 -29.17
N SER A 16 -35.44 19.30 -29.58
CA SER A 16 -34.22 18.66 -30.08
C SER A 16 -33.31 18.12 -28.96
N LEU A 17 -33.40 18.66 -27.74
CA LEU A 17 -32.73 18.14 -26.54
C LEU A 17 -33.51 17.03 -25.82
N LEU A 18 -34.84 16.96 -25.95
CA LEU A 18 -35.68 15.88 -25.41
C LEU A 18 -35.97 14.76 -26.43
N GLY A 19 -35.86 15.04 -27.74
CA GLY A 19 -36.00 14.05 -28.82
C GLY A 19 -34.76 13.18 -29.06
N ALA A 20 -33.65 13.43 -28.36
CA ALA A 20 -32.44 12.60 -28.38
C ALA A 20 -32.25 11.79 -27.07
N ILE A 21 -33.27 11.75 -26.19
CA ILE A 21 -33.21 11.06 -24.88
C ILE A 21 -34.22 9.91 -24.76
N VAL A 22 -35.14 9.72 -25.71
CA VAL A 22 -36.08 8.58 -25.67
C VAL A 22 -36.24 8.01 -27.08
N LEU A 23 -35.30 7.14 -27.46
CA LEU A 23 -35.41 6.01 -28.40
C LEU A 23 -34.02 5.37 -28.60
N GLU A 24 -33.21 5.28 -27.54
CA GLU A 24 -32.28 4.14 -27.44
C GLU A 24 -33.11 2.98 -26.90
N SER A 25 -33.15 1.91 -27.70
CA SER A 25 -33.91 0.71 -27.44
C SER A 25 -33.70 0.21 -26.01
N ALA A 26 -34.79 -0.24 -25.41
CA ALA A 26 -34.85 -0.98 -24.15
C ALA A 26 -34.08 -2.35 -24.19
N ASP A 27 -33.17 -2.54 -25.15
CA ASP A 27 -32.31 -3.72 -25.31
C ASP A 27 -30.84 -3.44 -24.93
N ALA A 28 -30.42 -2.18 -24.71
CA ALA A 28 -29.02 -1.86 -24.41
C ALA A 28 -28.64 -1.92 -22.90
N GLN A 29 -29.62 -2.10 -22.00
CA GLN A 29 -29.38 -2.20 -20.55
C GLN A 29 -29.30 -3.63 -20.00
N ASN A 30 -29.26 -4.65 -20.87
CA ASN A 30 -29.16 -6.06 -20.43
C ASN A 30 -27.99 -6.85 -21.03
N GLN A 31 -26.92 -6.18 -21.49
CA GLN A 31 -25.67 -6.90 -21.79
C GLN A 31 -24.86 -7.09 -20.51
N ARG A 32 -25.05 -8.26 -19.89
CA ARG A 32 -24.19 -8.78 -18.81
C ARG A 32 -22.71 -8.58 -19.21
N ARG A 33 -21.94 -7.89 -18.36
CA ARG A 33 -20.47 -7.83 -18.54
C ARG A 33 -19.92 -9.25 -18.50
N LYS A 34 -19.15 -9.65 -19.53
CA LYS A 34 -18.39 -10.91 -19.51
C LYS A 34 -17.47 -10.91 -18.29
N SER A 35 -17.54 -11.98 -17.49
CA SER A 35 -16.60 -12.29 -16.41
C SER A 35 -15.18 -12.52 -16.95
N SER A 36 -14.18 -12.51 -16.07
CA SER A 36 -12.78 -12.77 -16.46
C SER A 36 -12.62 -14.11 -17.19
N ALA A 37 -13.32 -15.16 -16.73
CA ALA A 37 -13.34 -16.46 -17.39
C ALA A 37 -13.99 -16.42 -18.78
N GLU A 38 -15.14 -15.74 -18.94
CA GLU A 38 -15.80 -15.54 -20.24
C GLU A 38 -14.94 -14.70 -21.20
N PHE A 39 -14.20 -13.71 -20.68
CA PHE A 39 -13.27 -12.91 -21.47
C PHE A 39 -12.10 -13.74 -21.97
N LEU A 40 -11.40 -14.45 -21.08
CA LEU A 40 -10.25 -15.29 -21.43
C LEU A 40 -10.62 -16.38 -22.43
N SER A 41 -11.75 -17.07 -22.19
CA SER A 41 -12.24 -18.12 -23.08
C SER A 41 -12.55 -17.59 -24.48
N SER A 42 -13.19 -16.41 -24.57
CA SER A 42 -13.45 -15.79 -25.87
C SER A 42 -12.17 -15.32 -26.57
N SER A 43 -11.19 -14.81 -25.82
CA SER A 43 -9.92 -14.38 -26.38
C SER A 43 -9.10 -15.56 -26.92
N LEU A 44 -9.16 -16.70 -26.25
CA LEU A 44 -8.52 -17.95 -26.68
C LEU A 44 -9.16 -18.50 -27.96
N LEU A 45 -10.49 -18.51 -28.05
CA LEU A 45 -11.18 -18.91 -29.28
C LEU A 45 -10.85 -17.96 -30.43
N ASP A 46 -10.94 -16.64 -30.22
CA ASP A 46 -10.65 -15.64 -31.24
C ASP A 46 -9.22 -15.75 -31.81
N GLN A 47 -8.26 -16.23 -31.02
CA GLN A 47 -6.86 -16.36 -31.40
C GLN A 47 -6.46 -17.77 -31.87
N GLY A 48 -7.15 -18.81 -31.37
CA GLY A 48 -6.74 -20.21 -31.51
C GLY A 48 -7.61 -21.04 -32.47
N ASP A 49 -8.88 -20.66 -32.68
CA ASP A 49 -9.80 -21.37 -33.58
C ASP A 49 -9.50 -20.97 -35.04
N LEU A 50 -8.56 -21.70 -35.67
CA LEU A 50 -8.06 -21.39 -37.00
C LEU A 50 -9.05 -21.85 -38.09
N ASN A 51 -9.78 -22.93 -37.81
CA ASN A 51 -10.72 -23.54 -38.74
C ASN A 51 -12.15 -22.92 -38.66
N LYS A 52 -12.40 -22.10 -37.63
CA LYS A 52 -13.67 -21.40 -37.33
C LYS A 52 -14.84 -22.31 -37.03
N ASP A 53 -14.58 -23.47 -36.41
CA ASP A 53 -15.62 -24.41 -36.01
C ASP A 53 -16.18 -24.14 -34.60
N GLY A 54 -15.65 -23.15 -33.89
CA GLY A 54 -16.04 -22.77 -32.54
C GLY A 54 -15.44 -23.64 -31.43
N LEU A 55 -14.49 -24.50 -31.78
CA LEU A 55 -13.77 -25.41 -30.91
C LEU A 55 -12.27 -25.14 -30.99
N LEU A 56 -11.52 -25.58 -29.98
CA LEU A 56 -10.06 -25.69 -30.04
C LEU A 56 -9.68 -27.16 -29.98
N ALA A 57 -9.06 -27.68 -31.04
CA ALA A 57 -8.39 -28.97 -31.03
C ALA A 57 -7.07 -28.91 -30.23
N SER A 58 -6.48 -30.06 -29.91
CA SER A 58 -5.22 -30.15 -29.14
C SER A 58 -4.10 -29.38 -29.84
N GLU A 59 -4.00 -29.51 -31.17
CA GLU A 59 -2.97 -28.86 -31.97
C GLU A 59 -3.15 -27.33 -32.01
N GLU A 60 -4.39 -26.84 -32.00
CA GLU A 60 -4.71 -25.41 -31.96
C GLU A 60 -4.42 -24.81 -30.58
N TRP A 61 -4.74 -25.54 -29.52
CA TRP A 61 -4.43 -25.18 -28.13
C TRP A 61 -2.91 -25.10 -27.88
N GLU A 62 -2.15 -26.14 -28.27
CA GLU A 62 -0.69 -26.15 -28.14
C GLU A 62 -0.04 -25.02 -28.92
N SER A 63 -0.58 -24.69 -30.11
CA SER A 63 -0.08 -23.60 -30.94
C SER A 63 -0.23 -22.24 -30.26
N ILE A 64 -1.39 -21.95 -29.66
CA ILE A 64 -1.65 -20.65 -29.02
C ILE A 64 -0.88 -20.48 -27.71
N THR A 65 -0.79 -21.51 -26.86
CA THR A 65 -0.08 -21.44 -25.58
C THR A 65 1.43 -21.28 -25.80
N ARG A 66 1.99 -21.99 -26.79
CA ARG A 66 3.40 -21.82 -27.19
C ARG A 66 3.69 -20.42 -27.73
N GLN A 67 2.77 -19.84 -28.52
CA GLN A 67 2.89 -18.47 -29.00
C GLN A 67 2.85 -17.44 -27.88
N TRP A 68 2.03 -17.66 -26.85
CA TRP A 68 2.00 -16.79 -25.67
C TRP A 68 3.32 -16.84 -24.91
N TYR A 69 3.82 -18.04 -24.58
CA TYR A 69 5.10 -18.17 -23.89
C TYR A 69 6.23 -17.50 -24.67
N THR A 70 6.33 -17.76 -25.97
CA THR A 70 7.37 -17.18 -26.84
C THR A 70 7.32 -15.64 -26.87
N ARG A 71 6.12 -15.05 -26.86
CA ARG A 71 5.98 -13.58 -26.85
C ARG A 71 6.26 -12.97 -25.49
N MET A 72 5.95 -13.68 -24.41
CA MET A 72 6.32 -13.24 -23.06
C MET A 72 7.84 -13.33 -22.87
N ASP A 73 8.48 -14.37 -23.41
CA ASP A 73 9.93 -14.58 -23.34
C ASP A 73 10.65 -14.02 -24.58
N ALA A 74 10.28 -12.80 -24.98
CA ALA A 74 10.88 -12.14 -26.16
C ALA A 74 12.39 -11.87 -26.01
N GLY A 75 12.95 -12.02 -24.79
CA GLY A 75 14.37 -11.94 -24.51
C GLY A 75 15.12 -13.27 -24.62
N GLU A 76 14.42 -14.38 -24.93
CA GLU A 76 14.95 -15.75 -24.98
C GLU A 76 15.71 -16.14 -23.69
N SER A 77 15.20 -15.67 -22.55
CA SER A 77 15.78 -15.94 -21.24
C SER A 77 15.55 -17.37 -20.78
N GLY A 78 14.54 -18.04 -21.34
CA GLY A 78 14.08 -19.36 -20.95
C GLY A 78 13.30 -19.38 -19.64
N ARG A 79 13.15 -18.24 -18.94
CA ARG A 79 12.47 -18.11 -17.65
C ARG A 79 11.76 -16.76 -17.52
N LEU A 80 10.46 -16.78 -17.29
CA LEU A 80 9.65 -15.59 -17.10
C LEU A 80 9.50 -15.24 -15.63
N SER A 81 10.00 -14.10 -15.19
CA SER A 81 9.69 -13.60 -13.85
C SER A 81 8.21 -13.22 -13.73
N ARG A 82 7.70 -13.21 -12.49
CA ARG A 82 6.36 -12.75 -12.16
C ARG A 82 6.02 -11.40 -12.78
N GLU A 83 6.93 -10.43 -12.74
CA GLU A 83 6.69 -9.11 -13.29
C GLU A 83 6.69 -9.08 -14.81
N GLU A 84 7.56 -9.85 -15.47
CA GLU A 84 7.52 -10.00 -16.93
C GLU A 84 6.19 -10.61 -17.38
N PHE A 85 5.71 -11.62 -16.67
CA PHE A 85 4.40 -12.20 -16.91
C PHE A 85 3.26 -11.18 -16.74
N LEU A 86 3.24 -10.44 -15.61
CA LEU A 86 2.21 -9.45 -15.32
C LEU A 86 2.18 -8.28 -16.32
N VAL A 87 3.30 -7.98 -16.98
CA VAL A 87 3.40 -6.94 -18.02
C VAL A 87 3.03 -7.47 -19.39
N SER A 88 3.49 -8.68 -19.73
CA SER A 88 3.40 -9.24 -21.08
C SER A 88 2.10 -9.99 -21.34
N MET A 89 1.47 -10.58 -20.33
CA MET A 89 0.25 -11.37 -20.49
C MET A 89 -1.02 -10.55 -20.82
N PRO A 90 -1.28 -9.39 -20.16
CA PRO A 90 -2.47 -8.59 -20.47
C PRO A 90 -2.64 -8.18 -21.95
N PRO A 91 -1.61 -7.71 -22.67
CA PRO A 91 -1.74 -7.38 -24.09
C PRO A 91 -1.95 -8.62 -24.98
N LEU A 92 -1.40 -9.79 -24.63
CA LEU A 92 -1.61 -11.04 -25.39
C LEU A 92 -3.08 -11.49 -25.38
N LEU A 93 -3.79 -11.23 -24.29
CA LEU A 93 -5.19 -11.60 -24.12
C LEU A 93 -6.18 -10.60 -24.73
N SER A 94 -5.70 -9.52 -25.34
CA SER A 94 -6.56 -8.41 -25.78
C SER A 94 -7.05 -8.47 -27.24
N GLY A 95 -6.55 -9.41 -28.04
CA GLY A 95 -6.93 -9.60 -29.45
C GLY A 95 -6.59 -8.40 -30.35
N ARG A 96 -6.60 -8.59 -31.68
CA ARG A 96 -6.46 -7.48 -32.64
C ARG A 96 -7.79 -6.74 -32.78
N GLY A 97 -7.88 -5.49 -32.29
CA GLY A 97 -8.97 -4.56 -32.66
C GLY A 97 -9.96 -4.16 -31.57
N THR A 98 -9.72 -4.45 -30.29
CA THR A 98 -10.62 -4.02 -29.21
C THR A 98 -10.27 -2.61 -28.70
N THR A 99 -11.24 -1.68 -28.68
CA THR A 99 -11.04 -0.32 -28.16
C THR A 99 -11.08 -0.28 -26.63
N ARG A 100 -10.28 0.61 -26.03
CA ARG A 100 -10.03 0.82 -24.59
C ARG A 100 -11.28 0.91 -23.69
N LYS A 101 -12.48 1.17 -24.24
CA LYS A 101 -13.74 1.25 -23.46
C LYS A 101 -14.25 -0.11 -22.96
N ARG A 102 -13.78 -1.24 -23.53
CA ARG A 102 -14.10 -2.60 -23.04
C ARG A 102 -13.13 -3.13 -21.95
N PHE A 103 -12.12 -2.34 -21.58
CA PHE A 103 -10.95 -2.76 -20.79
C PHE A 103 -11.13 -2.60 -19.27
N ARG A 104 -11.97 -3.44 -18.64
CA ARG A 104 -12.14 -3.49 -17.17
C ARG A 104 -12.44 -4.90 -16.61
N SER A 105 -12.04 -5.99 -17.27
CA SER A 105 -12.43 -7.36 -16.87
C SER A 105 -11.43 -8.12 -15.98
N MET A 106 -10.13 -7.78 -15.99
CA MET A 106 -9.14 -8.40 -15.09
C MET A 106 -8.26 -7.37 -14.37
N THR A 107 -8.08 -7.58 -13.06
CA THR A 107 -7.23 -6.78 -12.16
C THR A 107 -5.82 -7.34 -12.07
N PRO A 108 -4.80 -6.56 -11.67
CA PRO A 108 -3.46 -7.08 -11.42
C PRO A 108 -3.44 -8.29 -10.46
N SER A 109 -4.31 -8.31 -9.46
CA SER A 109 -4.49 -9.43 -8.54
C SER A 109 -4.98 -10.70 -9.24
N GLN A 110 -5.83 -10.58 -10.25
CA GLN A 110 -6.30 -11.74 -11.04
C GLN A 110 -5.21 -12.25 -11.99
N PHE A 111 -4.38 -11.37 -12.55
CA PHE A 111 -3.20 -11.81 -13.31
C PHE A 111 -2.15 -12.48 -12.41
N LEU A 112 -2.06 -12.09 -11.14
CA LEU A 112 -1.20 -12.77 -10.17
C LEU A 112 -1.72 -14.18 -9.82
N VAL A 113 -3.03 -14.34 -9.61
CA VAL A 113 -3.64 -15.67 -9.45
C VAL A 113 -3.35 -16.54 -10.68
N PHE A 114 -3.40 -15.94 -11.87
CA PHE A 114 -3.06 -16.64 -13.11
C PHE A 114 -1.60 -17.09 -13.16
N PHE A 115 -0.67 -16.21 -12.76
CA PHE A 115 0.75 -16.54 -12.64
C PHE A 115 0.98 -17.69 -11.65
N LEU A 116 0.40 -17.60 -10.46
CA LEU A 116 0.55 -18.61 -9.41
C LEU A 116 -0.06 -19.96 -9.80
N ALA A 117 -1.05 -19.98 -10.68
CA ALA A 117 -1.61 -21.22 -11.21
C ALA A 117 -0.67 -21.90 -12.23
N LEU A 118 0.21 -21.14 -12.87
CA LEU A 118 1.22 -21.63 -13.81
C LEU A 118 2.54 -22.00 -13.11
N ASP A 119 2.87 -21.32 -12.01
CA ASP A 119 4.10 -21.47 -11.20
C ASP A 119 3.92 -22.60 -10.17
N VAL A 120 4.00 -23.85 -10.66
CA VAL A 120 3.67 -25.05 -9.87
C VAL A 120 4.72 -25.34 -8.81
N ASP A 121 6.00 -25.15 -9.13
CA ASP A 121 7.10 -25.40 -8.20
C ASP A 121 7.29 -24.25 -7.19
N ARG A 122 6.64 -23.11 -7.45
CA ARG A 122 6.59 -21.91 -6.61
C ARG A 122 7.95 -21.25 -6.43
N ASP A 123 8.83 -21.38 -7.43
CA ASP A 123 10.14 -20.75 -7.42
C ASP A 123 10.11 -19.25 -7.80
N GLY A 124 8.94 -18.77 -8.26
CA GLY A 124 8.69 -17.36 -8.56
C GLY A 124 9.08 -16.95 -9.98
N ALA A 125 9.45 -17.92 -10.83
CA ALA A 125 9.56 -17.79 -12.27
C ALA A 125 8.69 -18.85 -12.97
N LEU A 126 8.46 -18.69 -14.27
CA LEU A 126 7.84 -19.70 -15.12
C LEU A 126 8.85 -20.11 -16.17
N ASP A 127 9.26 -21.37 -16.18
CA ASP A 127 9.95 -21.91 -17.33
C ASP A 127 8.98 -22.46 -18.38
N LYS A 128 9.53 -22.80 -19.54
CA LYS A 128 8.73 -23.26 -20.69
C LYS A 128 8.06 -24.60 -20.41
N ALA A 129 8.76 -25.52 -19.75
CA ALA A 129 8.26 -26.85 -19.50
C ALA A 129 7.12 -26.81 -18.48
N GLU A 130 7.23 -25.97 -17.45
CA GLU A 130 6.17 -25.72 -16.48
C GLU A 130 4.93 -25.14 -17.13
N PHE A 131 5.11 -24.09 -17.94
CA PHE A 131 4.01 -23.43 -18.64
C PHE A 131 3.28 -24.41 -19.58
N GLU A 132 4.03 -25.15 -20.41
CA GLU A 132 3.47 -26.15 -21.32
C GLU A 132 2.72 -27.25 -20.52
N THR A 133 3.34 -27.80 -19.47
CA THR A 133 2.75 -28.86 -18.63
C THR A 133 1.42 -28.43 -18.00
N VAL A 134 1.35 -27.22 -17.44
CA VAL A 134 0.10 -26.72 -16.82
C VAL A 134 -0.97 -26.49 -17.86
N THR A 135 -0.63 -25.89 -19.00
CA THR A 135 -1.62 -25.63 -20.05
C THR A 135 -2.12 -26.91 -20.73
N ASP A 136 -1.27 -27.94 -20.83
CA ASP A 136 -1.67 -29.27 -21.30
C ASP A 136 -2.62 -29.93 -20.31
N HIS A 137 -2.33 -29.85 -19.01
CA HIS A 137 -3.21 -30.34 -17.96
C HIS A 137 -4.58 -29.66 -18.02
N TRP A 138 -4.62 -28.34 -18.21
CA TRP A 138 -5.88 -27.60 -18.39
C TRP A 138 -6.66 -28.09 -19.61
N PHE A 139 -6.01 -28.36 -20.74
CA PHE A 139 -6.70 -28.90 -21.92
C PHE A 139 -7.34 -30.25 -21.63
N GLN A 140 -6.59 -31.17 -20.99
CA GLN A 140 -7.11 -32.49 -20.64
C GLN A 140 -8.30 -32.38 -19.69
N ASP A 141 -8.18 -31.57 -18.63
CA ASP A 141 -9.18 -31.40 -17.59
C ASP A 141 -10.46 -30.67 -18.05
N TRP A 142 -10.34 -29.76 -19.02
CA TRP A 142 -11.45 -28.90 -19.44
C TRP A 142 -12.17 -29.44 -20.67
N SER A 143 -11.57 -30.36 -21.41
CA SER A 143 -12.17 -30.98 -22.60
C SER A 143 -13.46 -31.77 -22.25
N SER A 144 -14.44 -31.76 -23.14
CA SER A 144 -15.71 -32.48 -22.91
C SER A 144 -15.54 -33.99 -23.00
N GLU A 145 -16.16 -34.74 -22.08
CA GLU A 145 -16.23 -36.21 -22.18
C GLU A 145 -17.22 -36.65 -23.27
N GLY A 146 -16.71 -37.34 -24.29
CA GLY A 146 -17.49 -37.96 -25.36
C GLY A 146 -17.27 -37.32 -26.75
N GLY A 147 -16.19 -37.71 -27.44
CA GLY A 147 -15.83 -37.24 -28.79
C GLY A 147 -14.32 -37.00 -28.94
N ALA A 148 -13.88 -36.40 -30.05
CA ALA A 148 -12.53 -35.86 -30.18
C ALA A 148 -12.33 -34.79 -29.09
N LYS A 149 -11.31 -34.93 -28.24
CA LYS A 149 -11.01 -34.00 -27.14
C LYS A 149 -10.83 -32.59 -27.69
N THR A 150 -11.81 -31.72 -27.44
CA THR A 150 -11.84 -30.33 -27.92
C THR A 150 -12.36 -29.42 -26.81
N LEU A 151 -11.98 -28.14 -26.85
CA LEU A 151 -12.45 -27.11 -25.92
C LEU A 151 -13.41 -26.16 -26.63
N ASN A 152 -14.63 -26.02 -26.12
CA ASN A 152 -15.53 -24.92 -26.49
C ASN A 152 -15.50 -23.79 -25.43
N GLU A 153 -16.16 -22.65 -25.71
CA GLU A 153 -16.19 -21.49 -24.79
C GLU A 153 -16.69 -21.89 -23.40
N SER A 154 -17.69 -22.77 -23.30
CA SER A 154 -18.27 -23.22 -22.02
C SER A 154 -17.31 -24.07 -21.20
N CYS A 155 -16.58 -24.99 -21.85
CA CYS A 155 -15.52 -25.79 -21.25
C CYS A 155 -14.44 -24.91 -20.64
N MET A 156 -13.92 -23.96 -21.42
CA MET A 156 -12.90 -23.01 -20.95
C MET A 156 -13.42 -22.07 -19.86
N VAL A 157 -14.67 -21.59 -19.96
CA VAL A 157 -15.27 -20.76 -18.90
C VAL A 157 -15.32 -21.52 -17.59
N THR A 158 -15.73 -22.79 -17.63
CA THR A 158 -15.78 -23.65 -16.45
C THR A 158 -14.38 -23.91 -15.89
N GLY A 159 -13.42 -24.20 -16.78
CA GLY A 159 -12.01 -24.38 -16.42
C GLY A 159 -11.39 -23.16 -15.76
N PHE A 160 -11.51 -22.00 -16.40
CA PHE A 160 -11.03 -20.73 -15.85
C PHE A 160 -11.75 -20.31 -14.57
N GLN A 161 -13.01 -20.71 -14.35
CA GLN A 161 -13.66 -20.47 -13.06
C GLN A 161 -13.05 -21.30 -11.92
N LYS A 162 -12.41 -22.45 -12.21
CA LYS A 162 -11.63 -23.22 -11.23
C LYS A 162 -10.28 -22.54 -10.94
N VAL A 163 -9.64 -21.95 -11.95
CA VAL A 163 -8.39 -21.18 -11.81
C VAL A 163 -8.63 -19.83 -11.11
N PHE A 164 -9.75 -19.18 -11.44
CA PHE A 164 -10.21 -17.91 -10.88
C PHE A 164 -11.54 -18.11 -10.15
N PRO A 165 -11.54 -18.75 -8.97
CA PRO A 165 -12.75 -18.82 -8.15
C PRO A 165 -13.25 -17.39 -7.94
N ARG A 166 -14.52 -17.13 -8.29
CA ARG A 166 -15.10 -15.78 -8.32
C ARG A 166 -14.82 -15.03 -7.03
N THR A 167 -13.95 -14.02 -7.09
CA THR A 167 -13.97 -12.89 -6.17
C THR A 167 -14.97 -11.85 -6.69
N ASN A 168 -16.26 -12.19 -6.71
CA ASN A 168 -17.29 -11.19 -7.01
C ASN A 168 -17.33 -10.15 -5.88
N MET A 169 -16.79 -8.96 -6.14
CA MET A 169 -16.96 -7.73 -5.35
C MET A 169 -17.94 -6.74 -6.01
N SER A 170 -18.87 -7.23 -6.83
CA SER A 170 -19.94 -6.39 -7.39
C SER A 170 -21.26 -7.13 -7.41
N GLY A 171 -22.24 -6.61 -6.68
CA GLY A 171 -23.67 -6.69 -6.94
C GLY A 171 -24.28 -8.08 -7.13
N ALA A 172 -25.07 -8.50 -6.14
CA ALA A 172 -26.21 -9.40 -6.22
C ALA A 172 -26.43 -10.12 -7.57
N SER A 173 -26.06 -11.39 -7.62
CA SER A 173 -26.73 -12.38 -8.46
C SER A 173 -26.99 -13.60 -7.59
N VAL A 174 -28.28 -13.86 -7.36
CA VAL A 174 -28.88 -14.97 -6.61
C VAL A 174 -28.07 -16.26 -6.81
N ILE A 175 -27.36 -16.70 -5.77
CA ILE A 175 -26.90 -18.07 -5.61
C ILE A 175 -27.87 -18.68 -4.60
N SER A 176 -28.60 -19.71 -5.00
CA SER A 176 -29.52 -20.45 -4.14
C SER A 176 -28.91 -20.74 -2.77
N ALA A 177 -29.72 -20.62 -1.71
CA ALA A 177 -29.38 -20.99 -0.34
C ALA A 177 -28.58 -22.31 -0.31
N GLN A 178 -27.28 -22.21 -0.04
CA GLN A 178 -26.41 -23.38 0.06
C GLN A 178 -26.60 -24.00 1.43
N GLY A 179 -26.82 -25.32 1.51
CA GLY A 179 -26.98 -26.11 2.73
C GLY A 179 -25.74 -26.14 3.64
N PRO A 180 -25.81 -26.79 4.83
CA PRO A 180 -24.63 -26.96 5.69
C PRO A 180 -23.52 -27.67 4.93
N ILE A 181 -22.26 -27.40 5.29
CA ILE A 181 -21.12 -28.10 4.69
C ILE A 181 -21.25 -29.59 5.01
N PRO A 182 -21.39 -30.47 4.01
CA PRO A 182 -21.61 -31.90 4.26
C PRO A 182 -20.47 -32.51 5.09
N GLY A 183 -20.82 -33.21 6.18
CA GLY A 183 -19.85 -33.92 7.02
C GLY A 183 -19.34 -33.15 8.25
N LEU A 184 -19.70 -31.88 8.43
CA LEU A 184 -19.44 -31.13 9.66
C LEU A 184 -20.60 -31.32 10.68
N PRO A 185 -20.32 -31.29 11.99
CA PRO A 185 -21.36 -31.38 13.01
C PRO A 185 -22.26 -30.13 12.99
N ASP A 186 -23.53 -30.30 13.37
CA ASP A 186 -24.46 -29.19 13.56
C ASP A 186 -23.90 -28.20 14.60
N SER A 187 -24.00 -26.91 14.27
CA SER A 187 -23.36 -25.88 15.06
C SER A 187 -24.15 -25.56 16.33
N SER A 188 -23.45 -25.53 17.48
CA SER A 188 -24.05 -25.08 18.73
C SER A 188 -24.07 -23.55 18.80
N PRO A 189 -25.05 -22.94 19.51
CA PRO A 189 -25.03 -21.52 19.81
C PRO A 189 -23.71 -21.08 20.43
N SER A 190 -23.25 -19.88 20.06
CA SER A 190 -22.05 -19.27 20.61
C SER A 190 -22.43 -18.27 21.69
N PRO A 191 -22.33 -18.62 23.00
CA PRO A 191 -22.77 -17.74 24.08
C PRO A 191 -21.81 -16.56 24.27
N VAL A 192 -22.34 -15.44 24.79
CA VAL A 192 -21.50 -14.36 25.34
C VAL A 192 -20.87 -14.84 26.63
N LEU A 193 -19.53 -14.83 26.70
CA LEU A 193 -18.79 -15.15 27.91
C LEU A 193 -18.51 -13.87 28.72
N PRO A 194 -18.62 -13.92 30.06
CA PRO A 194 -18.04 -12.90 30.94
C PRO A 194 -16.54 -12.71 30.67
N PRO A 195 -15.97 -11.50 30.88
CA PRO A 195 -14.58 -11.22 30.56
C PRO A 195 -13.57 -12.24 31.12
N LEU A 196 -13.70 -12.66 32.38
CA LEU A 196 -12.79 -13.65 32.97
C LEU A 196 -12.83 -15.00 32.26
N LEU A 197 -14.02 -15.51 31.91
CA LEU A 197 -14.16 -16.80 31.21
C LEU A 197 -13.68 -16.72 29.76
N ALA A 198 -13.87 -15.58 29.10
CA ALA A 198 -13.32 -15.37 27.77
C ALA A 198 -11.79 -15.25 27.77
N ASN A 199 -11.18 -14.77 28.85
CA ASN A 199 -9.73 -14.81 28.98
C ASN A 199 -9.22 -16.25 29.08
N GLU A 200 -9.93 -17.12 29.81
CA GLU A 200 -9.59 -18.54 29.94
C GLU A 200 -9.71 -19.31 28.61
N SER A 201 -10.49 -18.80 27.64
CA SER A 201 -10.59 -19.41 26.31
C SER A 201 -9.43 -19.05 25.38
N ILE A 202 -8.56 -18.11 25.78
CA ILE A 202 -7.42 -17.65 25.01
C ILE A 202 -6.19 -18.51 25.33
N GLN A 203 -5.57 -19.02 24.27
CA GLN A 203 -4.33 -19.76 24.29
C GLN A 203 -3.23 -18.85 23.76
N LEU A 204 -2.13 -18.75 24.51
CA LEU A 204 -0.94 -18.00 24.15
C LEU A 204 0.26 -18.95 24.12
N VAL A 205 1.32 -18.54 23.45
CA VAL A 205 2.61 -19.23 23.52
C VAL A 205 3.20 -19.16 24.92
N ASP A 206 4.01 -20.17 25.26
CA ASP A 206 4.68 -20.26 26.56
C ASP A 206 5.46 -18.97 26.89
N GLY A 207 5.37 -18.55 28.16
CA GLY A 207 6.02 -17.34 28.67
C GLY A 207 5.19 -16.06 28.54
N PHE A 208 4.01 -16.12 27.90
CA PHE A 208 3.09 -14.99 27.81
C PHE A 208 1.80 -15.20 28.60
N GLU A 209 1.19 -14.09 28.98
CA GLU A 209 -0.12 -14.05 29.62
C GLU A 209 -0.93 -12.89 29.03
N ILE A 210 -2.24 -13.05 28.93
CA ILE A 210 -3.16 -11.97 28.60
C ILE A 210 -3.77 -11.40 29.88
N LYS A 211 -3.71 -10.07 30.03
CA LYS A 211 -4.29 -9.32 31.15
C LYS A 211 -5.40 -8.42 30.64
N LEU A 212 -6.53 -8.42 31.33
CA LEU A 212 -7.64 -7.51 31.03
C LEU A 212 -7.32 -6.12 31.59
N ALA A 213 -7.26 -5.12 30.71
CA ALA A 213 -7.09 -3.71 31.10
C ALA A 213 -8.44 -3.01 31.24
N ALA A 214 -9.39 -3.24 30.32
CA ALA A 214 -10.74 -2.70 30.40
C ALA A 214 -11.74 -3.63 29.70
N SER A 215 -13.00 -3.63 30.15
CA SER A 215 -14.12 -4.32 29.52
C SER A 215 -15.40 -3.50 29.60
N GLU A 216 -16.49 -4.01 29.02
CA GLU A 216 -17.82 -3.47 29.27
C GLU A 216 -18.14 -3.40 30.79
N PRO A 217 -18.88 -2.37 31.25
CA PRO A 217 -19.48 -1.28 30.47
C PRO A 217 -18.53 -0.10 30.17
N MET A 218 -17.26 -0.14 30.62
CA MET A 218 -16.32 0.99 30.42
C MET A 218 -16.07 1.24 28.92
N ILE A 219 -15.91 0.17 28.15
CA ILE A 219 -15.76 0.20 26.68
C ILE A 219 -16.71 -0.79 26.00
N GLN A 220 -17.14 -0.47 24.79
CA GLN A 220 -18.05 -1.28 23.97
C GLN A 220 -17.67 -1.17 22.49
N ASP A 221 -17.64 -2.28 21.77
CA ASP A 221 -17.32 -2.33 20.34
C ASP A 221 -16.02 -1.54 19.96
N PRO A 222 -14.88 -1.73 20.67
CA PRO A 222 -13.66 -0.97 20.41
C PRO A 222 -13.03 -1.34 19.07
N VAL A 223 -12.57 -0.34 18.31
CA VAL A 223 -12.01 -0.55 16.95
C VAL A 223 -10.67 0.13 16.70
N ALA A 224 -10.33 1.18 17.45
CA ALA A 224 -9.04 1.87 17.35
C ALA A 224 -8.65 2.49 18.70
N LEU A 225 -7.35 2.65 18.91
CA LEU A 225 -6.77 3.19 20.12
C LEU A 225 -5.60 4.14 19.79
N SER A 226 -5.38 5.14 20.63
CA SER A 226 -4.14 5.92 20.65
C SER A 226 -3.80 6.33 22.08
N PHE A 227 -2.52 6.29 22.44
CA PHE A 227 -2.03 6.75 23.72
C PHE A 227 -1.54 8.20 23.64
N ASP A 228 -1.82 9.01 24.66
CA ASP A 228 -1.19 10.32 24.85
C ASP A 228 0.18 10.22 25.53
N GLU A 229 0.83 11.37 25.70
CA GLU A 229 2.13 11.52 26.36
C GLU A 229 2.19 11.05 27.82
N ASN A 230 1.03 10.81 28.44
CA ASN A 230 0.91 10.36 29.82
C ASN A 230 0.55 8.86 29.90
N GLY A 231 0.37 8.20 28.75
CA GLY A 231 -0.08 6.82 28.66
C GLY A 231 -1.59 6.64 28.80
N ASN A 232 -2.38 7.72 28.83
CA ASN A 232 -3.84 7.61 28.79
C ASN A 232 -4.27 7.18 27.39
N SER A 233 -5.34 6.42 27.32
CA SER A 233 -5.74 5.74 26.10
C SER A 233 -7.09 6.29 25.58
N TYR A 234 -7.07 6.85 24.37
CA TYR A 234 -8.28 7.25 23.63
C TYR A 234 -8.78 6.06 22.82
N VAL A 235 -9.94 5.51 23.17
CA VAL A 235 -10.54 4.33 22.53
C VAL A 235 -11.73 4.73 21.68
N VAL A 236 -11.69 4.39 20.39
CA VAL A 236 -12.81 4.55 19.46
C VAL A 236 -13.77 3.37 19.61
N GLU A 237 -15.04 3.67 19.88
CA GLU A 237 -16.12 2.70 20.09
C GLU A 237 -17.17 2.81 18.98
N MET A 238 -17.27 1.78 18.14
CA MET A 238 -18.13 1.77 16.95
C MET A 238 -19.49 1.12 17.22
N ARG A 239 -20.20 1.65 18.22
CA ARG A 239 -21.40 1.07 18.82
C ARG A 239 -22.59 0.91 17.87
N SER A 240 -22.66 1.65 16.76
CA SER A 240 -23.74 1.48 15.77
C SER A 240 -23.43 0.46 14.68
N PHE A 241 -22.23 -0.13 14.64
CA PHE A 241 -21.86 -1.06 13.59
C PHE A 241 -22.58 -2.40 13.73
N MET A 242 -23.27 -2.81 12.66
CA MET A 242 -23.98 -4.10 12.56
C MET A 242 -24.81 -4.39 13.83
N LEU A 243 -25.69 -3.46 14.25
CA LEU A 243 -26.58 -3.64 15.42
C LEU A 243 -27.43 -4.91 15.31
N ASP A 244 -27.79 -5.25 14.08
CA ASP A 244 -28.35 -6.53 13.69
C ASP A 244 -27.71 -6.97 12.36
N ILE A 245 -28.08 -8.18 11.93
CA ILE A 245 -27.59 -8.77 10.69
C ILE A 245 -27.99 -7.98 9.42
N ASP A 246 -28.99 -7.11 9.52
CA ASP A 246 -29.54 -6.31 8.43
C ASP A 246 -29.03 -4.86 8.43
N ARG A 247 -28.15 -4.49 9.37
CA ARG A 247 -27.57 -3.15 9.55
C ARG A 247 -28.60 -2.06 9.85
N THR A 248 -29.65 -2.38 10.58
CA THR A 248 -30.59 -1.32 10.97
C THR A 248 -29.91 -0.32 11.90
N GLY A 249 -30.23 0.97 11.76
CA GLY A 249 -29.73 2.03 12.65
C GLY A 249 -28.24 2.34 12.57
N GLU A 250 -27.50 1.87 11.56
CA GLU A 250 -26.03 1.99 11.51
C GLU A 250 -25.51 3.46 11.53
N LEU A 251 -26.28 4.40 11.00
CA LEU A 251 -25.95 5.83 11.01
C LEU A 251 -26.43 6.57 12.27
N ALA A 252 -26.96 5.85 13.27
CA ALA A 252 -27.33 6.47 14.54
C ALA A 252 -26.08 7.05 15.24
N PRO A 253 -26.12 8.31 15.70
CA PRO A 253 -25.01 8.95 16.36
C PRO A 253 -24.90 8.46 17.83
N ILE A 254 -24.52 7.20 18.01
CA ILE A 254 -24.38 6.55 19.32
C ILE A 254 -22.96 6.04 19.59
N CYS A 255 -22.07 6.16 18.60
CA CYS A 255 -20.66 5.87 18.76
C CYS A 255 -19.99 6.97 19.59
N ARG A 256 -18.81 6.67 20.14
CA ARG A 256 -18.06 7.60 20.99
C ARG A 256 -16.56 7.36 20.92
N ILE A 257 -15.80 8.28 21.48
CA ILE A 257 -14.40 8.09 21.87
C ILE A 257 -14.34 8.22 23.39
N SER A 258 -13.80 7.23 24.06
CA SER A 258 -13.59 7.23 25.51
C SER A 258 -12.13 7.50 25.85
N LEU A 259 -11.90 8.24 26.94
CA LEU A 259 -10.58 8.45 27.53
C LEU A 259 -10.47 7.53 28.75
N LEU A 260 -9.48 6.65 28.74
CA LEU A 260 -9.21 5.69 29.82
C LEU A 260 -7.88 6.01 30.48
N LYS A 261 -7.84 5.93 31.81
CA LYS A 261 -6.63 6.14 32.61
C LYS A 261 -6.42 4.98 33.57
N ASP A 262 -5.15 4.62 33.71
CA ASP A 262 -4.64 3.80 34.80
C ASP A 262 -3.94 4.75 35.77
N THR A 263 -4.61 5.12 36.85
CA THR A 263 -4.10 6.14 37.78
C THR A 263 -3.09 5.59 38.78
N ASN A 264 -2.94 4.27 38.86
CA ASN A 264 -2.10 3.60 39.85
C ASN A 264 -0.90 2.83 39.25
N GLY A 265 -0.88 2.64 37.92
CA GLY A 265 0.22 2.04 37.19
C GLY A 265 0.25 0.51 37.18
N ASP A 266 -0.79 -0.18 37.63
CA ASP A 266 -0.89 -1.65 37.57
C ASP A 266 -1.32 -2.16 36.17
N GLY A 267 -1.72 -1.23 35.31
CA GLY A 267 -2.22 -1.39 33.95
C GLY A 267 -3.57 -2.11 33.87
N VAL A 268 -4.38 -1.99 34.91
CA VAL A 268 -5.84 -2.08 34.88
C VAL A 268 -6.39 -0.66 34.87
N ILE A 269 -7.32 -0.37 33.96
CA ILE A 269 -7.96 0.94 33.89
C ILE A 269 -8.89 1.12 35.09
N ASP A 270 -8.74 2.22 35.83
CA ASP A 270 -9.55 2.58 36.99
C ASP A 270 -10.36 3.87 36.83
N GLU A 271 -10.06 4.69 35.81
CA GLU A 271 -10.83 5.88 35.44
C GLU A 271 -11.22 5.85 33.95
N SER A 272 -12.48 6.19 33.67
CA SER A 272 -12.99 6.31 32.30
C SER A 272 -13.93 7.51 32.15
N SER A 273 -13.76 8.28 31.08
CA SER A 273 -14.69 9.34 30.68
C SER A 273 -15.06 9.22 29.20
N VAL A 274 -16.21 9.78 28.82
CA VAL A 274 -16.57 9.94 27.40
C VAL A 274 -15.94 11.24 26.91
N PHE A 275 -14.90 11.14 26.09
CA PHE A 275 -14.17 12.28 25.56
C PHE A 275 -14.95 12.99 24.43
N LEU A 276 -15.55 12.21 23.53
CA LEU A 276 -16.45 12.68 22.47
C LEU A 276 -17.63 11.72 22.33
N ASP A 277 -18.85 12.24 22.26
CA ASP A 277 -20.07 11.46 22.06
C ASP A 277 -20.75 11.78 20.72
N LYS A 278 -21.87 11.09 20.47
CA LYS A 278 -22.76 11.33 19.31
C LYS A 278 -22.05 11.22 17.97
N LEU A 279 -21.11 10.29 17.86
CA LEU A 279 -20.34 10.07 16.65
C LEU A 279 -21.05 9.09 15.71
N VAL A 280 -20.85 9.26 14.41
CA VAL A 280 -21.30 8.34 13.36
C VAL A 280 -20.11 7.54 12.81
N LEU A 281 -20.08 6.24 13.12
CA LEU A 281 -19.09 5.27 12.64
C LEU A 281 -17.64 5.79 12.65
N PRO A 282 -17.11 6.21 13.81
CA PRO A 282 -15.72 6.63 13.93
C PRO A 282 -14.78 5.43 13.77
N ARG A 283 -13.57 5.64 13.22
CA ARG A 283 -12.68 4.51 12.81
C ARG A 283 -11.20 4.68 13.08
N ALA A 284 -10.75 5.87 13.44
CA ALA A 284 -9.35 6.13 13.71
C ALA A 284 -9.24 7.26 14.72
N VAL A 285 -8.20 7.18 15.55
CA VAL A 285 -7.82 8.20 16.51
C VAL A 285 -6.29 8.26 16.60
N LEU A 286 -5.73 9.45 16.78
CA LEU A 286 -4.32 9.68 17.06
C LEU A 286 -4.17 10.85 18.03
N ALA A 287 -3.59 10.62 19.20
CA ALA A 287 -3.22 11.69 20.12
C ALA A 287 -2.06 12.50 19.53
N CYS A 288 -2.21 13.83 19.44
CA CYS A 288 -1.19 14.77 18.97
C CYS A 288 -1.59 16.20 19.30
N ASN A 289 -0.60 17.10 19.43
CA ASN A 289 -0.79 18.54 19.65
C ASN A 289 -1.68 18.87 20.87
N GLY A 290 -1.57 18.06 21.93
CA GLY A 290 -2.37 18.14 23.15
C GLY A 290 -3.86 17.86 22.94
N GLY A 291 -4.24 17.17 21.86
CA GLY A 291 -5.60 16.72 21.57
C GLY A 291 -5.57 15.43 20.76
N ILE A 292 -6.61 15.19 19.95
CA ILE A 292 -6.70 14.05 19.05
C ILE A 292 -7.06 14.46 17.63
N LEU A 293 -6.45 13.79 16.66
CA LEU A 293 -7.06 13.61 15.35
C LEU A 293 -8.02 12.42 15.42
N PHE A 294 -9.19 12.54 14.80
CA PHE A 294 -10.10 11.41 14.67
C PHE A 294 -10.88 11.45 13.36
N VAL A 295 -11.31 10.26 12.93
CA VAL A 295 -12.09 10.09 11.71
C VAL A 295 -13.51 9.71 12.08
N GLU A 296 -14.48 10.50 11.60
CA GLU A 296 -15.92 10.28 11.75
C GLU A 296 -16.59 10.59 10.41
N ASP A 297 -17.58 9.78 10.02
CA ASP A 297 -18.33 9.95 8.76
C ASP A 297 -17.45 10.27 7.55
N TYR A 298 -16.33 9.53 7.45
CA TYR A 298 -15.32 9.68 6.38
C TYR A 298 -14.59 11.03 6.32
N GLN A 299 -14.75 11.90 7.32
CA GLN A 299 -14.05 13.17 7.46
C GLN A 299 -13.01 13.11 8.57
N LEU A 300 -11.96 13.91 8.46
CA LEU A 300 -10.91 14.05 9.48
C LEU A 300 -11.16 15.31 10.30
N TYR A 301 -11.15 15.15 11.62
CA TYR A 301 -11.33 16.22 12.59
C TYR A 301 -10.16 16.28 13.55
N PHE A 302 -9.99 17.44 14.18
CA PHE A 302 -9.18 17.64 15.37
C PHE A 302 -10.11 17.97 16.55
N ALA A 303 -9.88 17.37 17.70
CA ALA A 303 -10.57 17.69 18.94
C ALA A 303 -9.58 17.85 20.09
N LYS A 304 -9.92 18.70 21.04
CA LYS A 304 -9.09 18.99 22.21
C LYS A 304 -9.97 19.30 23.40
N ASP A 305 -9.48 18.90 24.57
CA ASP A 305 -9.96 19.33 25.87
C ASP A 305 -9.09 20.53 26.31
N THR A 306 -9.69 21.72 26.38
CA THR A 306 -8.97 22.96 26.71
C THR A 306 -9.08 23.37 28.18
N ASP A 307 -10.00 22.77 28.95
CA ASP A 307 -10.18 23.01 30.39
C ASP A 307 -9.77 21.84 31.29
N GLN A 308 -9.35 20.73 30.69
CA GLN A 308 -8.83 19.50 31.31
C GLN A 308 -9.86 18.75 32.14
N ASP A 309 -11.15 18.83 31.79
CA ASP A 309 -12.23 18.08 32.46
C ASP A 309 -12.37 16.62 31.98
N GLY A 310 -11.56 16.21 31.01
CA GLY A 310 -11.58 14.88 30.39
C GLY A 310 -12.58 14.77 29.23
N ARG A 311 -13.09 15.88 28.69
CA ARG A 311 -13.99 15.95 27.54
C ARG A 311 -13.52 17.00 26.53
N ALA A 312 -13.70 16.70 25.26
CA ALA A 312 -13.40 17.69 24.23
C ALA A 312 -14.45 18.81 24.21
N ASP A 313 -14.00 20.04 24.41
CA ASP A 313 -14.75 21.27 24.25
C ASP A 313 -14.42 21.99 22.91
N LEU A 314 -13.29 21.62 22.27
CA LEU A 314 -12.93 22.03 20.92
C LEU A 314 -13.12 20.88 19.93
N ARG A 315 -13.79 21.18 18.80
CA ARG A 315 -13.87 20.29 17.63
C ARG A 315 -13.77 21.09 16.34
N ALA A 316 -12.83 20.73 15.47
CA ALA A 316 -12.58 21.41 14.20
C ALA A 316 -12.50 20.41 13.03
N LEU A 317 -13.21 20.70 11.94
CA LEU A 317 -13.09 19.95 10.69
C LEU A 317 -11.75 20.27 10.00
N LEU A 318 -10.91 19.25 9.83
CA LEU A 318 -9.62 19.37 9.18
C LEU A 318 -9.74 19.07 7.69
N ASP A 319 -10.27 17.90 7.34
CA ASP A 319 -10.35 17.42 5.95
C ASP A 319 -11.68 16.72 5.65
N ALA A 320 -12.56 17.41 4.91
CA ALA A 320 -13.85 16.86 4.46
C ALA A 320 -13.75 15.81 3.33
N ASP A 321 -12.58 15.67 2.70
CA ASP A 321 -12.31 14.69 1.61
C ASP A 321 -11.40 13.55 2.09
N TYR A 322 -11.29 13.35 3.41
CA TYR A 322 -10.41 12.35 4.00
C TYR A 322 -10.70 10.95 3.45
N GLY A 323 -11.98 10.55 3.36
CA GLY A 323 -12.39 9.26 2.82
C GLY A 323 -13.66 9.29 1.98
N ARG A 324 -13.75 8.37 1.01
CA ARG A 324 -14.97 8.04 0.26
C ARG A 324 -14.93 6.56 -0.14
N SER A 325 -15.56 5.69 0.65
CA SER A 325 -15.63 4.24 0.39
C SER A 325 -16.70 3.60 1.29
N ASN A 326 -16.91 2.29 1.19
CA ASN A 326 -17.62 1.55 2.24
C ASN A 326 -16.72 1.38 3.47
N ILE A 327 -17.32 1.08 4.62
CA ILE A 327 -16.63 1.11 5.92
C ILE A 327 -15.40 0.19 6.02
N GLU A 328 -15.42 -1.01 5.43
CA GLU A 328 -14.27 -1.94 5.45
C GLU A 328 -13.11 -1.51 4.55
N HIS A 329 -13.40 -0.66 3.56
CA HIS A 329 -12.42 -0.17 2.58
C HIS A 329 -12.19 1.33 2.69
N ALA A 330 -12.59 1.93 3.81
CA ALA A 330 -12.44 3.35 4.05
C ALA A 330 -11.14 3.68 4.78
N PRO A 331 -10.64 4.90 4.59
CA PRO A 331 -9.42 5.34 5.28
C PRO A 331 -9.48 5.21 6.80
N ASN A 332 -8.37 4.76 7.39
CA ASN A 332 -8.18 4.46 8.82
C ASN A 332 -6.69 4.55 9.22
N GLY A 333 -6.34 4.16 10.45
CA GLY A 333 -4.95 3.85 10.82
C GLY A 333 -3.99 5.04 10.93
N LEU A 334 -4.46 6.21 11.39
CA LEU A 334 -3.68 7.44 11.66
C LEU A 334 -2.35 7.14 12.42
N MET A 335 -1.25 6.91 11.69
CA MET A 335 0.02 6.46 12.24
C MET A 335 1.12 7.48 11.92
N ARG A 336 1.63 8.15 12.95
CA ARG A 336 2.78 9.07 12.82
C ARG A 336 4.07 8.26 12.67
N ALA A 337 4.72 8.39 11.52
CA ALA A 337 5.98 7.70 11.24
C ALA A 337 7.21 8.51 11.65
N MET A 338 8.38 7.87 11.55
CA MET A 338 9.71 8.42 11.84
C MET A 338 9.99 9.75 11.12
N ASP A 339 9.45 9.94 9.91
CA ASP A 339 9.66 11.13 9.09
C ASP A 339 8.70 12.30 9.42
N ASN A 340 8.08 12.25 10.60
CA ASN A 340 7.12 13.22 11.12
C ASN A 340 5.80 13.30 10.31
N TRP A 341 5.59 12.44 9.31
CA TRP A 341 4.32 12.35 8.57
C TRP A 341 3.37 11.34 9.22
N ILE A 342 2.08 11.63 9.14
CA ILE A 342 0.98 10.75 9.54
C ILE A 342 0.47 10.04 8.29
N TYR A 343 0.62 8.73 8.28
CA TYR A 343 0.14 7.83 7.23
C TYR A 343 -1.19 7.19 7.62
N ASN A 344 -1.94 6.74 6.62
CA ASN A 344 -3.29 6.25 6.79
C ASN A 344 -3.50 5.02 5.89
N GLY A 345 -4.12 3.97 6.44
CA GLY A 345 -4.61 2.84 5.66
C GLY A 345 -5.70 3.28 4.70
N ARG A 346 -5.77 2.69 3.51
CA ARG A 346 -6.74 2.98 2.43
C ARG A 346 -6.84 4.43 1.96
N SER A 347 -5.88 5.28 2.31
CA SER A 347 -5.89 6.71 1.95
C SER A 347 -4.87 7.04 0.86
N PRO A 348 -5.21 7.95 -0.07
CA PRO A 348 -4.22 8.57 -0.96
C PRO A 348 -3.54 9.79 -0.33
N TRP A 349 -3.75 10.06 0.96
CA TRP A 349 -3.26 11.24 1.67
C TRP A 349 -2.38 10.87 2.87
N ARG A 350 -1.31 11.64 3.06
CA ARG A 350 -0.55 11.72 4.31
C ARG A 350 -0.64 13.14 4.87
N TYR A 351 -0.54 13.29 6.19
CA TYR A 351 -0.70 14.58 6.87
C TYR A 351 0.51 14.92 7.73
N ARG A 352 0.76 16.20 7.96
CA ARG A 352 1.79 16.66 8.90
C ARG A 352 1.33 17.98 9.51
N PHE A 353 1.68 18.20 10.78
CA PHE A 353 1.50 19.49 11.42
C PHE A 353 2.81 20.28 11.33
N ILE A 354 2.77 21.48 10.77
CA ILE A 354 3.92 22.33 10.52
C ILE A 354 3.56 23.74 10.97
N GLN A 355 4.25 24.26 11.99
CA GLN A 355 4.08 25.62 12.53
C GLN A 355 2.62 26.06 12.72
N GLY A 356 1.82 25.27 13.45
CA GLY A 356 0.42 25.63 13.71
C GLY A 356 -0.55 25.29 12.58
N GLN A 357 -0.07 24.76 11.45
CA GLN A 357 -0.89 24.47 10.27
C GLN A 357 -0.85 22.99 9.91
N TRP A 358 -2.02 22.46 9.56
CA TRP A 358 -2.13 21.11 9.01
C TRP A 358 -1.90 21.13 7.51
N VAL A 359 -1.02 20.26 7.04
CA VAL A 359 -0.81 20.01 5.61
C VAL A 359 -1.16 18.58 5.23
N ARG A 360 -1.55 18.39 3.98
CA ARG A 360 -1.72 17.08 3.35
C ARG A 360 -0.96 17.01 2.04
N GLU A 361 -0.44 15.83 1.75
CA GLU A 361 0.23 15.51 0.49
C GLU A 361 -0.32 14.22 -0.07
N ARG A 362 -0.41 14.12 -1.41
CA ARG A 362 -0.74 12.86 -2.06
C ARG A 362 0.34 11.82 -1.78
N THR A 363 -0.05 10.59 -1.51
CA THR A 363 0.85 9.45 -1.36
C THR A 363 0.23 8.19 -1.96
N GLN A 364 1.01 7.12 -2.06
CA GLN A 364 0.51 5.82 -2.51
C GLN A 364 -0.50 5.25 -1.51
N ILE A 365 -1.59 4.69 -2.03
CA ILE A 365 -2.59 4.01 -1.20
C ILE A 365 -1.98 2.72 -0.68
N ARG A 366 -2.06 2.52 0.63
CA ARG A 366 -1.51 1.37 1.36
C ARG A 366 -2.56 0.75 2.25
N GLY A 367 -2.39 -0.52 2.54
CA GLY A 367 -3.14 -1.21 3.57
C GLY A 367 -4.65 -1.37 3.28
N GLN A 368 -5.31 -2.10 4.17
CA GLN A 368 -6.77 -2.14 4.29
C GLN A 368 -7.24 -1.70 5.67
N TRP A 369 -6.68 -2.29 6.73
CA TRP A 369 -7.05 -1.97 8.11
C TRP A 369 -5.81 -1.96 9.00
N GLY A 370 -5.41 -0.77 9.46
CA GLY A 370 -4.18 -0.57 10.24
C GLY A 370 -2.93 -0.46 9.38
N MET A 371 -1.90 0.13 9.98
CA MET A 371 -0.55 0.31 9.42
C MET A 371 0.44 0.43 10.59
N THR A 372 1.71 0.10 10.33
CA THR A 372 2.81 0.21 11.29
C THR A 372 4.11 0.60 10.59
N GLN A 373 5.16 0.82 11.36
CA GLN A 373 6.51 0.99 10.87
C GLN A 373 7.53 0.14 11.64
N ASP A 374 8.69 -0.13 11.05
CA ASP A 374 9.87 -0.62 11.79
C ASP A 374 10.61 0.53 12.51
N SER A 375 11.68 0.19 13.22
CA SER A 375 12.49 1.16 14.00
C SER A 375 13.22 2.21 13.15
N TYR A 376 13.22 2.08 11.82
CA TYR A 376 13.86 3.01 10.88
C TYR A 376 12.85 3.71 9.96
N GLY A 377 11.55 3.58 10.25
CA GLY A 377 10.49 4.27 9.54
C GLY A 377 10.03 3.61 8.25
N ARG A 378 10.37 2.33 8.04
CA ARG A 378 9.85 1.56 6.92
C ARG A 378 8.40 1.19 7.18
N LEU A 379 7.51 1.43 6.22
CA LEU A 379 6.08 1.17 6.38
C LEU A 379 5.72 -0.29 6.12
N PHE A 380 4.91 -0.86 7.01
CA PHE A 380 4.29 -2.18 6.87
C PHE A 380 2.78 -2.06 7.05
N TYR A 381 2.05 -2.90 6.32
CA TYR A 381 0.60 -2.89 6.26
C TYR A 381 0.10 -4.20 5.68
N ASN A 382 -1.20 -4.40 5.60
CA ASN A 382 -1.79 -5.64 5.14
C ASN A 382 -2.96 -5.37 4.20
N VAL A 383 -3.41 -6.40 3.48
CA VAL A 383 -4.74 -6.39 2.84
C VAL A 383 -5.51 -7.61 3.31
N ASN A 384 -6.82 -7.65 3.06
CA ASN A 384 -7.72 -8.65 3.65
C ASN A 384 -7.18 -10.11 3.63
N ASN A 385 -6.69 -10.55 2.47
CA ASN A 385 -6.19 -11.90 2.25
C ASN A 385 -4.66 -12.01 2.26
N SER A 386 -3.95 -10.99 2.76
CA SER A 386 -2.49 -11.00 2.78
C SER A 386 -1.96 -10.36 4.06
N GLN A 387 -1.31 -11.18 4.88
CA GLN A 387 -1.00 -10.84 6.26
C GLN A 387 0.02 -9.70 6.42
N LEU A 388 0.99 -9.58 5.51
CA LEU A 388 2.04 -8.58 5.66
C LEU A 388 2.64 -8.16 4.31
N LEU A 389 2.46 -6.88 4.01
CA LEU A 389 3.13 -6.15 2.94
C LEU A 389 4.04 -5.08 3.55
N GLY A 390 5.02 -4.64 2.78
CA GLY A 390 5.93 -3.57 3.18
C GLY A 390 6.47 -2.78 2.00
N ASP A 391 6.86 -1.55 2.28
CA ASP A 391 7.56 -0.69 1.32
C ASP A 391 9.05 -0.73 1.59
N PHE A 392 9.84 -1.12 0.59
CA PHE A 392 11.28 -0.92 0.61
C PHE A 392 11.66 0.54 0.27
N THR A 393 10.90 1.16 -0.63
CA THR A 393 11.14 2.53 -1.08
C THR A 393 10.48 3.54 -0.12
N PRO A 394 11.19 4.59 0.34
CA PRO A 394 10.56 5.61 1.16
C PRO A 394 9.40 6.31 0.43
N PRO A 395 8.39 6.80 1.15
CA PRO A 395 7.19 7.36 0.53
C PRO A 395 7.47 8.53 -0.42
N ASN A 396 6.66 8.60 -1.47
CA ASN A 396 6.63 9.67 -2.47
C ASN A 396 7.84 9.78 -3.42
N TYR A 397 8.85 8.91 -3.34
CA TYR A 397 9.96 8.96 -4.30
C TYR A 397 9.60 8.43 -5.70
N MET A 398 8.87 7.31 -5.78
CA MET A 398 8.57 6.63 -7.07
C MET A 398 7.52 7.33 -7.94
N GLY A 399 6.86 8.36 -7.39
CA GLY A 399 5.83 9.15 -8.09
C GLY A 399 6.32 10.52 -8.57
N ARG A 400 7.60 10.87 -8.40
CA ARG A 400 8.11 12.22 -8.70
C ARG A 400 8.19 12.52 -10.20
N ASN A 401 8.46 11.50 -11.02
CA ASN A 401 8.41 11.64 -12.47
C ASN A 401 6.99 11.47 -12.99
N GLN A 402 6.33 12.57 -13.35
CA GLN A 402 4.96 12.53 -13.86
C GLN A 402 4.84 11.76 -15.20
N ASN A 403 5.94 11.64 -15.93
CA ASN A 403 6.03 10.95 -17.21
C ASN A 403 6.45 9.48 -17.05
N TYR A 404 6.79 9.04 -15.83
CA TYR A 404 7.25 7.68 -15.56
C TYR A 404 6.70 7.17 -14.23
N ARG A 405 5.81 6.16 -14.30
CA ARG A 405 5.23 5.55 -13.10
C ARG A 405 5.96 4.28 -12.75
N SER A 406 6.62 4.29 -11.59
CA SER A 406 7.19 3.08 -10.98
C SER A 406 6.43 2.71 -9.71
N THR A 407 6.35 1.41 -9.44
CA THR A 407 5.92 0.85 -8.16
C THR A 407 7.02 0.00 -7.53
N ALA A 408 8.26 0.11 -8.04
CA ALA A 408 9.37 -0.69 -7.56
C ALA A 408 9.64 -0.44 -6.07
N GLY A 409 9.73 -1.53 -5.32
CA GLY A 409 9.92 -1.49 -3.87
C GLY A 409 8.70 -1.02 -3.08
N LEU A 410 7.50 -0.94 -3.69
CA LEU A 410 6.26 -0.62 -2.99
C LEU A 410 5.31 -1.82 -2.99
N ASN A 411 4.48 -1.99 -1.97
CA ASN A 411 3.53 -3.11 -1.83
C ASN A 411 4.19 -4.49 -1.98
N LEU A 412 5.39 -4.67 -1.44
CA LEU A 412 6.07 -5.96 -1.49
C LEU A 412 5.38 -6.94 -0.54
N PHE A 413 5.07 -8.14 -1.01
CA PHE A 413 4.59 -9.22 -0.16
C PHE A 413 5.75 -9.71 0.70
N VAL A 414 5.75 -9.30 1.97
CA VAL A 414 6.82 -9.66 2.92
C VAL A 414 6.57 -11.07 3.42
N ALA A 415 5.34 -11.38 3.85
CA ALA A 415 4.93 -12.75 4.17
C ALA A 415 4.15 -13.34 2.99
N THR A 416 4.67 -14.40 2.38
CA THR A 416 4.03 -15.09 1.24
C THR A 416 3.16 -16.25 1.69
N ASP A 417 3.55 -16.95 2.77
CA ASP A 417 2.68 -17.94 3.43
C ASP A 417 1.45 -17.23 4.01
N GLN A 418 0.24 -17.71 3.72
CA GLN A 418 -1.01 -17.16 4.25
C GLN A 418 -1.73 -18.14 5.18
N ARG A 419 -1.10 -19.25 5.54
CA ARG A 419 -1.72 -20.28 6.37
C ARG A 419 -2.00 -19.78 7.79
N VAL A 420 -3.09 -20.25 8.37
CA VAL A 420 -3.47 -20.00 9.76
C VAL A 420 -3.74 -21.32 10.49
N TYR A 421 -3.52 -21.35 11.81
CA TYR A 421 -3.75 -22.50 12.67
C TYR A 421 -4.78 -22.17 13.76
N THR A 422 -6.06 -22.40 13.48
CA THR A 422 -7.13 -22.04 14.41
C THR A 422 -7.38 -23.13 15.47
N SER A 423 -7.74 -22.72 16.69
CA SER A 423 -8.03 -23.65 17.80
C SER A 423 -9.46 -24.22 17.76
N ARG A 424 -10.32 -23.74 16.87
CA ARG A 424 -11.75 -24.10 16.77
C ARG A 424 -12.21 -24.12 15.32
N MET A 425 -13.37 -24.75 15.05
CA MET A 425 -14.07 -24.61 13.76
C MET A 425 -14.42 -23.16 13.47
N ASN A 426 -14.33 -22.68 12.23
CA ASN A 426 -14.61 -21.30 11.83
C ASN A 426 -15.69 -21.21 10.73
N THR A 427 -16.82 -21.93 10.90
CA THR A 427 -17.83 -22.04 9.83
C THR A 427 -18.52 -20.71 9.52
N ALA A 428 -18.68 -19.82 10.51
CA ALA A 428 -19.20 -18.46 10.37
C ALA A 428 -18.15 -17.49 9.78
N VAL A 429 -17.60 -17.85 8.62
CA VAL A 429 -16.68 -17.05 7.81
C VAL A 429 -17.27 -16.79 6.43
N ASN A 430 -16.99 -15.62 5.88
CA ASN A 430 -17.44 -15.30 4.53
C ASN A 430 -16.88 -16.29 3.52
N ARG A 431 -17.77 -16.90 2.72
CA ARG A 431 -17.44 -17.92 1.71
C ARG A 431 -16.78 -19.19 2.26
N GLY A 432 -17.08 -19.59 3.50
CA GLY A 432 -16.62 -20.86 4.07
C GLY A 432 -16.98 -22.11 3.24
N TYR A 433 -17.98 -22.01 2.36
CA TYR A 433 -18.38 -23.05 1.41
C TYR A 433 -17.43 -23.24 0.21
N LEU A 434 -16.50 -22.33 -0.03
CA LEU A 434 -15.54 -22.48 -1.13
C LEU A 434 -14.45 -23.50 -0.75
N PRO A 435 -13.96 -24.30 -1.73
CA PRO A 435 -12.78 -25.11 -1.53
C PRO A 435 -11.60 -24.26 -1.01
N ASP A 436 -10.78 -24.88 -0.16
CA ASP A 436 -9.55 -24.30 0.39
C ASP A 436 -9.71 -23.12 1.36
N VAL A 437 -10.95 -22.71 1.69
CA VAL A 437 -11.20 -21.74 2.78
C VAL A 437 -11.16 -22.45 4.13
N LEU A 438 -11.89 -23.57 4.26
CA LEU A 438 -11.95 -24.42 5.45
C LEU A 438 -11.34 -25.81 5.16
N ASP A 439 -10.68 -26.47 6.14
CA ASP A 439 -10.42 -27.92 6.04
C ASP A 439 -11.71 -28.73 6.13
N ALA A 440 -11.57 -30.03 5.86
CA ALA A 440 -12.50 -31.08 6.27
C ALA A 440 -12.92 -31.05 7.76
N SER A 441 -12.17 -30.39 8.66
CA SER A 441 -12.59 -30.21 10.06
C SER A 441 -13.34 -28.90 10.31
N GLY A 442 -13.58 -28.09 9.28
CA GLY A 442 -14.29 -26.81 9.36
C GLY A 442 -13.44 -25.67 9.93
N ARG A 443 -12.12 -25.83 10.05
CA ARG A 443 -11.18 -24.81 10.52
C ARG A 443 -10.67 -23.98 9.35
N LEU A 444 -10.45 -22.69 9.60
CA LEU A 444 -9.89 -21.80 8.59
C LEU A 444 -8.45 -22.19 8.28
N HIS A 445 -8.11 -22.25 6.99
CA HIS A 445 -6.75 -22.62 6.55
C HIS A 445 -5.88 -21.44 6.14
N VAL A 446 -6.49 -20.35 5.72
CA VAL A 446 -5.79 -19.15 5.24
C VAL A 446 -6.41 -17.90 5.86
N PHE A 447 -5.66 -16.80 5.91
CA PHE A 447 -6.20 -15.51 6.34
C PHE A 447 -7.49 -15.16 5.57
N ALA A 448 -8.55 -14.85 6.31
CA ALA A 448 -9.84 -14.41 5.77
C ALA A 448 -10.18 -12.98 6.13
N SER A 449 -9.52 -12.41 7.14
CA SER A 449 -9.75 -11.05 7.64
C SER A 449 -8.49 -10.48 8.26
N SER A 450 -7.35 -10.59 7.58
CA SER A 450 -6.08 -10.00 8.03
C SER A 450 -6.29 -8.52 8.38
N CYS A 451 -5.82 -8.10 9.54
CA CYS A 451 -5.87 -6.71 9.97
C CYS A 451 -4.77 -6.35 10.98
N SER A 452 -4.49 -5.05 11.09
CA SER A 452 -3.63 -4.42 12.09
C SER A 452 -2.28 -5.11 12.31
N PRO A 453 -1.40 -5.11 11.29
CA PRO A 453 -0.03 -5.54 11.50
C PRO A 453 0.68 -4.55 12.42
N VAL A 454 1.41 -5.06 13.41
CA VAL A 454 2.32 -4.29 14.28
C VAL A 454 3.71 -4.90 14.19
N ILE A 455 4.71 -4.07 13.86
CA ILE A 455 6.11 -4.44 14.08
C ILE A 455 6.43 -4.11 15.53
N TYR A 456 6.74 -5.13 16.33
CA TYR A 456 7.01 -4.95 17.75
C TYR A 456 8.34 -4.24 17.96
N ARG A 457 8.31 -3.09 18.63
CA ARG A 457 9.47 -2.22 18.91
C ARG A 457 9.64 -1.91 20.40
N GLY A 458 8.85 -2.57 21.26
CA GLY A 458 8.95 -2.47 22.71
C GLY A 458 10.07 -3.35 23.28
N ASP A 459 10.33 -3.22 24.57
CA ASP A 459 11.46 -3.86 25.26
C ASP A 459 11.03 -4.88 26.34
N GLN A 460 9.72 -5.17 26.44
CA GLN A 460 9.17 -6.11 27.41
C GLN A 460 9.23 -7.58 26.99
N TYR A 461 9.35 -7.91 25.70
CA TYR A 461 9.29 -9.30 25.23
C TYR A 461 10.66 -9.94 24.99
N GLY A 462 11.75 -9.16 25.06
CA GLY A 462 13.11 -9.62 24.74
C GLY A 462 13.50 -9.45 23.27
N GLU A 463 14.80 -9.59 22.98
CA GLU A 463 15.37 -9.26 21.67
C GLU A 463 14.82 -10.13 20.53
N ASP A 464 14.51 -11.40 20.80
CA ASP A 464 13.92 -12.32 19.81
C ASP A 464 12.57 -11.84 19.25
N TYR A 465 11.91 -10.90 19.94
CA TYR A 465 10.60 -10.36 19.57
C TYR A 465 10.71 -9.04 18.82
N VAL A 466 11.75 -8.25 19.06
CA VAL A 466 11.96 -6.93 18.45
C VAL A 466 12.10 -7.07 16.93
N GLY A 467 11.32 -6.30 16.18
CA GLY A 467 11.30 -6.33 14.71
C GLY A 467 10.38 -7.40 14.11
N ASN A 468 9.79 -8.29 14.91
CA ASN A 468 8.79 -9.23 14.40
C ASN A 468 7.45 -8.55 14.14
N ALA A 469 6.70 -9.10 13.18
CA ALA A 469 5.35 -8.66 12.86
C ALA A 469 4.31 -9.49 13.59
N PHE A 470 3.33 -8.83 14.19
CA PHE A 470 2.13 -9.42 14.78
C PHE A 470 0.92 -9.01 13.96
N VAL A 471 0.06 -9.95 13.57
CA VAL A 471 -1.06 -9.70 12.66
C VAL A 471 -2.31 -10.39 13.19
N CYS A 472 -3.42 -9.66 13.28
CA CYS A 472 -4.69 -10.20 13.70
C CYS A 472 -5.45 -10.85 12.54
N ASP A 473 -6.29 -11.83 12.87
CA ASP A 473 -7.41 -12.24 12.02
C ASP A 473 -8.65 -12.49 12.91
N PRO A 474 -9.65 -11.58 12.89
CA PRO A 474 -10.87 -11.71 13.67
C PRO A 474 -11.71 -12.92 13.29
N ALA A 475 -11.70 -13.35 12.03
CA ALA A 475 -12.49 -14.49 11.55
C ALA A 475 -11.88 -15.82 12.00
N ALA A 476 -10.55 -15.88 12.05
CA ALA A 476 -9.79 -17.01 12.57
C ALA A 476 -9.72 -17.04 14.11
N ASN A 477 -10.03 -15.93 14.79
CA ASN A 477 -9.89 -15.75 16.25
C ASN A 477 -8.42 -15.81 16.73
N ILE A 478 -7.47 -15.23 15.96
CA ILE A 478 -6.03 -15.36 16.23
C ILE A 478 -5.25 -14.04 16.18
N VAL A 479 -4.05 -14.06 16.77
CA VAL A 479 -2.91 -13.20 16.43
C VAL A 479 -1.76 -14.10 15.98
N LYS A 480 -1.25 -13.87 14.77
CA LYS A 480 -0.06 -14.53 14.22
C LYS A 480 1.20 -13.72 14.52
N ARG A 481 2.33 -14.39 14.73
CA ARG A 481 3.68 -13.78 14.78
C ARG A 481 4.50 -14.23 13.58
N ASN A 482 5.23 -13.30 12.96
CA ASN A 482 6.18 -13.56 11.89
C ASN A 482 7.55 -12.96 12.19
N HIS A 483 8.60 -13.72 11.89
CA HIS A 483 9.98 -13.27 11.84
C HIS A 483 10.22 -12.49 10.56
N VAL A 484 10.45 -11.18 10.67
CA VAL A 484 10.78 -10.32 9.53
C VAL A 484 12.30 -10.32 9.33
N SER A 485 12.73 -10.65 8.12
CA SER A 485 14.13 -10.60 7.70
C SER A 485 14.32 -9.50 6.66
N ASP A 486 15.21 -8.57 6.97
CA ASP A 486 15.73 -7.56 6.06
C ASP A 486 17.14 -7.99 5.61
N ARG A 487 17.34 -8.17 4.31
CA ARG A 487 18.64 -8.50 3.71
C ARG A 487 19.19 -7.35 2.87
N GLY A 488 18.90 -6.11 3.29
CA GLY A 488 19.40 -4.89 2.70
C GLY A 488 18.59 -4.43 1.50
N MET A 489 18.36 -5.29 0.51
CA MET A 489 17.58 -4.94 -0.71
C MET A 489 16.34 -5.81 -0.90
N THR A 490 16.05 -6.71 0.05
CA THR A 490 14.90 -7.61 0.04
C THR A 490 14.30 -7.73 1.44
N LEU A 491 12.97 -7.85 1.49
CA LEU A 491 12.20 -8.08 2.71
C LEU A 491 11.47 -9.41 2.58
N SER A 492 11.50 -10.20 3.65
CA SER A 492 10.74 -11.45 3.73
C SER A 492 10.29 -11.68 5.16
N ALA A 493 9.24 -12.45 5.34
CA ALA A 493 8.78 -12.88 6.65
C ALA A 493 8.41 -14.36 6.64
N LYS A 494 8.70 -15.03 7.75
CA LYS A 494 8.32 -16.42 7.99
C LYS A 494 7.53 -16.49 9.28
N GLN A 495 6.51 -17.35 9.32
CA GLN A 495 5.77 -17.59 10.55
C GLN A 495 6.70 -18.09 11.67
N ALA A 496 6.42 -17.69 12.89
CA ALA A 496 7.23 -18.04 14.06
C ALA A 496 6.95 -19.45 14.60
N TYR A 497 5.75 -19.98 14.33
CA TYR A 497 5.24 -21.21 14.90
C TYR A 497 4.62 -22.09 13.81
N GLU A 498 4.80 -23.41 13.94
CA GLU A 498 4.20 -24.42 13.07
C GLU A 498 3.10 -25.16 13.85
N GLY A 499 1.87 -25.18 13.32
CA GLY A 499 0.74 -25.91 13.90
C GLY A 499 -0.06 -25.17 14.97
N PHE A 500 0.37 -23.97 15.37
CA PHE A 500 -0.35 -23.09 16.32
C PHE A 500 -0.01 -21.62 16.04
N GLU A 501 -0.70 -20.69 16.70
CA GLU A 501 -0.52 -19.24 16.53
C GLU A 501 0.04 -18.58 17.79
N PHE A 502 0.49 -17.32 17.67
CA PHE A 502 0.98 -16.58 18.84
C PHE A 502 -0.10 -16.44 19.91
N LEU A 503 -1.32 -16.14 19.47
CA LEU A 503 -2.54 -16.15 20.27
C LEU A 503 -3.65 -16.80 19.44
N SER A 504 -4.43 -17.70 20.03
CA SER A 504 -5.69 -18.19 19.45
C SER A 504 -6.76 -18.32 20.53
N SER A 505 -8.04 -18.24 20.16
CA SER A 505 -9.15 -18.42 21.11
C SER A 505 -10.11 -19.51 20.64
N ILE A 506 -10.67 -20.27 21.58
CA ILE A 506 -11.80 -21.18 21.33
C ILE A 506 -13.16 -20.50 21.48
N ASP A 507 -13.20 -19.26 22.00
CA ASP A 507 -14.39 -18.41 21.98
C ASP A 507 -14.53 -17.75 20.61
N GLU A 508 -15.62 -18.06 19.91
CA GLU A 508 -15.89 -17.50 18.59
C GLU A 508 -16.11 -15.99 18.59
N ARG A 509 -16.61 -15.42 19.70
CA ARG A 509 -16.90 -13.99 19.81
C ARG A 509 -15.65 -13.15 20.05
N PHE A 510 -14.51 -13.78 20.35
CA PHE A 510 -13.21 -13.09 20.42
C PHE A 510 -12.81 -12.56 19.04
N ARG A 511 -12.89 -11.26 18.82
CA ARG A 511 -12.60 -10.59 17.55
C ARG A 511 -11.42 -9.61 17.73
N PRO A 512 -10.17 -10.11 17.63
CA PRO A 512 -8.99 -9.25 17.69
C PRO A 512 -8.95 -8.35 16.45
N VAL A 513 -9.30 -7.08 16.58
CA VAL A 513 -9.45 -6.15 15.43
C VAL A 513 -8.30 -5.15 15.30
N ASN A 514 -7.52 -4.93 16.37
CA ASN A 514 -6.41 -3.99 16.34
C ASN A 514 -5.34 -4.30 17.39
N LEU A 515 -4.07 -4.06 17.06
CA LEU A 515 -2.92 -4.18 17.94
C LEU A 515 -2.15 -2.86 18.01
N TYR A 516 -1.53 -2.59 19.16
CA TYR A 516 -0.67 -1.42 19.36
C TYR A 516 0.54 -1.78 20.24
N SER A 517 1.66 -1.10 20.03
CA SER A 517 2.71 -1.03 21.05
C SER A 517 2.30 0.02 22.09
N GLY A 518 2.24 -0.38 23.35
CA GLY A 518 1.80 0.47 24.45
C GLY A 518 2.94 1.22 25.15
N PRO A 519 2.59 2.17 26.04
CA PRO A 519 3.54 2.98 26.80
C PRO A 519 4.35 2.18 27.83
N ASP A 520 3.89 0.98 28.18
CA ASP A 520 4.56 0.04 29.06
C ASP A 520 5.54 -0.88 28.32
N GLY A 521 5.61 -0.78 26.99
CA GLY A 521 6.43 -1.62 26.11
C GLY A 521 5.81 -2.96 25.74
N CYS A 522 4.54 -3.21 26.13
CA CYS A 522 3.79 -4.42 25.80
C CYS A 522 2.94 -4.25 24.54
N LEU A 523 2.40 -5.35 24.00
CA LEU A 523 1.34 -5.28 22.98
C LEU A 523 -0.01 -5.12 23.65
N TRP A 524 -0.80 -4.18 23.14
CA TRP A 524 -2.18 -3.95 23.51
C TRP A 524 -3.09 -4.41 22.39
N LEU A 525 -4.13 -5.17 22.74
CA LEU A 525 -5.06 -5.79 21.81
C LEU A 525 -6.49 -5.27 22.06
N LEU A 526 -7.13 -4.77 21.00
CA LEU A 526 -8.56 -4.48 20.99
C LEU A 526 -9.32 -5.71 20.51
N ASP A 527 -10.17 -6.24 21.39
CA ASP A 527 -11.17 -7.25 21.08
C ASP A 527 -12.54 -6.56 20.98
N MET A 528 -13.12 -6.54 19.78
CA MET A 528 -14.46 -5.96 19.57
C MET A 528 -15.56 -6.76 20.29
N TYR A 529 -15.25 -8.00 20.70
CA TYR A 529 -16.08 -8.99 21.36
C TYR A 529 -17.54 -9.08 20.88
N ARG A 530 -17.75 -9.77 19.77
CA ARG A 530 -19.06 -9.93 19.13
C ARG A 530 -19.07 -11.05 18.09
N GLY A 531 -20.26 -11.51 17.70
CA GLY A 531 -20.37 -12.55 16.67
C GLY A 531 -20.12 -12.05 15.26
N ILE A 532 -20.90 -11.07 14.79
CA ILE A 532 -20.72 -10.44 13.46
C ILE A 532 -19.52 -9.49 13.46
N ALA A 533 -18.52 -9.75 12.62
CA ALA A 533 -17.36 -8.87 12.43
C ALA A 533 -17.24 -8.28 11.01
N GLN A 534 -18.07 -8.74 10.07
CA GLN A 534 -18.09 -8.28 8.68
C GLN A 534 -19.24 -7.31 8.43
N TYR A 535 -19.03 -6.40 7.49
CA TYR A 535 -20.03 -5.46 7.00
C TYR A 535 -21.08 -6.19 6.16
N GLY A 536 -22.35 -5.81 6.34
CA GLY A 536 -23.50 -6.51 5.76
C GLY A 536 -23.49 -6.63 4.22
N MET A 537 -22.72 -5.82 3.49
CA MET A 537 -22.55 -5.98 2.04
C MET A 537 -21.82 -7.29 1.67
N PHE A 538 -21.10 -7.87 2.62
CA PHE A 538 -20.38 -9.14 2.48
C PHE A 538 -21.08 -10.31 3.20
N MET A 539 -22.30 -10.09 3.70
CA MET A 539 -23.12 -11.12 4.34
C MET A 539 -23.76 -12.02 3.27
N THR A 540 -23.08 -13.11 2.91
CA THR A 540 -23.62 -14.13 2.00
C THR A 540 -24.75 -14.92 2.66
N ASP A 541 -25.63 -15.57 1.88
CA ASP A 541 -26.71 -16.43 2.44
C ASP A 541 -26.16 -17.53 3.34
N TYR A 542 -25.02 -18.13 2.95
CA TYR A 542 -24.28 -19.08 3.77
C TYR A 542 -23.88 -18.46 5.12
N LEU A 543 -23.17 -17.34 5.09
CA LEU A 543 -22.69 -16.68 6.32
C LEU A 543 -23.87 -16.22 7.19
N ARG A 544 -24.94 -15.73 6.57
CA ARG A 544 -26.16 -15.33 7.26
C ARG A 544 -26.75 -16.49 8.04
N ARG A 545 -26.87 -17.68 7.42
CA ARG A 545 -27.36 -18.87 8.09
C ARG A 545 -26.45 -19.29 9.25
N GLU A 546 -25.15 -19.43 9.00
CA GLU A 546 -24.18 -19.79 10.06
C GLU A 546 -24.21 -18.80 11.22
N THR A 547 -24.47 -17.51 10.94
CA THR A 547 -24.61 -16.47 11.96
C THR A 547 -25.85 -16.68 12.81
N LEU A 548 -27.01 -16.87 12.17
CA LEU A 548 -28.30 -17.00 12.84
C LEU A 548 -28.47 -18.33 13.60
N GLU A 549 -28.01 -19.45 13.03
CA GLU A 549 -28.07 -20.76 13.69
C GLU A 549 -27.25 -20.80 14.99
N ARG A 550 -26.28 -19.89 15.12
CA ARG A 550 -25.33 -19.82 16.23
C ARG A 550 -25.55 -18.61 17.14
N ASN A 551 -26.62 -17.84 16.91
CA ASN A 551 -26.98 -16.60 17.60
C ASN A 551 -25.86 -15.54 17.61
N LEU A 552 -25.05 -15.48 16.55
CA LEU A 552 -23.91 -14.56 16.46
C LEU A 552 -24.32 -13.10 16.16
N ASP A 553 -25.58 -12.88 15.79
CA ASP A 553 -26.20 -11.57 15.65
C ASP A 553 -26.67 -10.98 17.00
N GLU A 554 -26.78 -11.81 18.04
CA GLU A 554 -27.09 -11.38 19.42
C GLU A 554 -25.82 -11.03 20.21
N GLY A 555 -25.96 -10.45 21.40
CA GLY A 555 -24.84 -10.24 22.33
C GLY A 555 -23.83 -9.19 21.84
N ILE A 556 -24.34 -8.01 21.48
CA ILE A 556 -23.57 -6.83 21.06
C ILE A 556 -23.26 -5.90 22.25
N HIS A 557 -22.50 -4.83 22.02
CA HIS A 557 -22.11 -3.83 23.04
C HIS A 557 -21.25 -4.38 24.18
N HIS A 558 -20.46 -5.40 23.86
CA HIS A 558 -19.33 -5.83 24.65
C HIS A 558 -18.03 -5.34 24.01
N GLY A 559 -16.92 -5.45 24.70
CA GLY A 559 -15.64 -5.05 24.14
C GLY A 559 -14.55 -5.08 25.19
N ARG A 560 -13.33 -5.46 24.78
CA ARG A 560 -12.24 -5.68 25.72
C ARG A 560 -10.95 -5.09 25.21
N LEU A 561 -10.22 -4.51 26.15
CA LEU A 561 -8.86 -4.04 25.97
C LEU A 561 -7.96 -4.95 26.77
N TYR A 562 -7.06 -5.61 26.05
CA TYR A 562 -6.11 -6.55 26.61
C TYR A 562 -4.70 -6.02 26.54
N ARG A 563 -3.90 -6.37 27.55
CA ARG A 563 -2.45 -6.29 27.54
C ARG A 563 -1.89 -7.70 27.42
N ILE A 564 -1.01 -7.93 26.47
CA ILE A 564 -0.24 -9.17 26.39
C ILE A 564 1.07 -8.90 27.12
N VAL A 565 1.41 -9.71 28.12
CA VAL A 565 2.57 -9.47 28.99
C VAL A 565 3.47 -10.69 29.00
N HIS A 566 4.79 -10.46 29.11
CA HIS A 566 5.75 -11.55 29.29
C HIS A 566 5.88 -11.88 30.79
N GLN A 567 5.68 -13.13 31.17
CA GLN A 567 5.58 -13.57 32.58
C GLN A 567 6.85 -13.30 33.40
N GLN A 568 8.02 -13.25 32.74
CA GLN A 568 9.31 -13.03 33.41
C GLN A 568 9.71 -11.55 33.52
N LYS A 569 8.87 -10.63 33.03
CA LYS A 569 9.20 -9.20 32.94
C LYS A 569 8.30 -8.40 33.87
N GLN A 570 8.91 -7.46 34.56
CA GLN A 570 8.17 -6.60 35.48
C GLN A 570 7.38 -5.55 34.69
N PRO A 571 6.10 -5.32 35.01
CA PRO A 571 5.33 -4.24 34.42
C PRO A 571 6.05 -2.90 34.57
N ARG A 572 6.13 -2.13 33.47
CA ARG A 572 6.61 -0.75 33.51
C ARG A 572 5.43 0.18 33.80
N VAL A 573 5.61 1.06 34.78
CA VAL A 573 4.72 2.21 34.99
C VAL A 573 4.94 3.21 33.84
N PRO A 574 3.89 3.64 33.13
CA PRO A 574 4.00 4.66 32.08
C PRO A 574 4.71 5.93 32.57
N LEU A 575 5.52 6.52 31.70
CA LEU A 575 6.21 7.78 31.97
C LEU A 575 5.31 8.96 31.59
N ASP A 576 5.05 9.86 32.52
CA ASP A 576 4.45 11.18 32.21
C ASP A 576 5.49 12.04 31.49
N MET A 577 5.35 12.13 30.16
CA MET A 577 6.23 12.94 29.33
C MET A 577 5.75 14.38 29.16
N SER A 578 4.54 14.72 29.62
CA SER A 578 3.98 16.08 29.49
C SER A 578 4.73 17.12 30.31
N VAL A 579 5.41 16.68 31.38
CA VAL A 579 6.14 17.54 32.33
C VAL A 579 7.65 17.63 32.04
N LEU A 580 8.15 16.90 31.04
CA LEU A 580 9.58 16.82 30.75
C LEU A 580 10.09 18.03 29.96
N SER A 581 11.34 18.43 30.23
CA SER A 581 11.99 19.48 29.44
C SER A 581 12.40 18.97 28.05
N GLY A 582 12.62 19.87 27.10
CA GLY A 582 13.12 19.50 25.76
C GLY A 582 14.44 18.71 25.79
N ARG A 583 15.32 19.01 26.76
CA ARG A 583 16.55 18.25 27.00
C ARG A 583 16.26 16.82 27.47
N ASP A 584 15.34 16.66 28.42
CA ASP A 584 14.99 15.34 28.95
C ASP A 584 14.31 14.48 27.88
N LEU A 585 13.41 15.09 27.10
CA LEU A 585 12.80 14.45 25.92
C LEU A 585 13.85 14.04 24.89
N ALA A 586 14.87 14.87 24.62
CA ALA A 586 15.97 14.51 23.72
C ALA A 586 16.72 13.27 24.24
N GLY A 587 16.93 13.14 25.55
CA GLY A 587 17.53 11.96 26.17
C GLY A 587 16.72 10.68 25.96
N LEU A 588 15.38 10.78 25.88
CA LEU A 588 14.50 9.64 25.62
C LEU A 588 14.55 9.12 24.18
N LEU A 589 15.17 9.84 23.24
CA LEU A 589 15.33 9.35 21.87
C LEU A 589 16.24 8.11 21.79
N ASP A 590 17.11 7.87 22.78
CA ASP A 590 17.96 6.66 22.86
C ASP A 590 17.32 5.54 23.72
N HIS A 591 16.07 5.72 24.17
CA HIS A 591 15.37 4.72 25.00
C HIS A 591 15.12 3.41 24.22
N SER A 592 15.10 2.26 24.91
CA SER A 592 14.92 0.93 24.28
C SER A 592 13.52 0.70 23.70
N ASP A 593 12.49 1.24 24.35
CA ASP A 593 11.10 1.21 23.88
C ASP A 593 10.82 2.20 22.74
N GLY A 594 10.33 1.69 21.62
CA GLY A 594 9.93 2.49 20.47
C GLY A 594 8.78 3.44 20.70
N TRP A 595 7.83 3.15 21.59
CA TRP A 595 6.74 4.09 21.89
C TRP A 595 7.28 5.36 22.57
N ILE A 596 8.19 5.20 23.54
CA ILE A 596 8.83 6.32 24.24
C ILE A 596 9.61 7.20 23.26
N ARG A 597 10.39 6.60 22.33
CA ARG A 597 11.12 7.37 21.32
C ARG A 597 10.20 8.13 20.37
N ASP A 598 9.16 7.46 19.86
CA ASP A 598 8.20 8.07 18.94
C ASP A 598 7.47 9.25 19.62
N THR A 599 7.05 9.10 20.88
CA THR A 599 6.36 10.12 21.66
C THR A 599 7.29 11.29 22.02
N ALA A 600 8.54 11.02 22.42
CA ALA A 600 9.52 12.07 22.70
C ALA A 600 9.82 12.90 21.45
N GLN A 601 10.05 12.26 20.30
CA GLN A 601 10.22 12.97 19.03
C GLN A 601 8.96 13.79 18.67
N ARG A 602 7.76 13.23 18.87
CA ARG A 602 6.50 13.97 18.64
C ARG A 602 6.46 15.24 19.48
N LEU A 603 6.67 15.15 20.80
CA LEU A 603 6.60 16.28 21.72
C LEU A 603 7.66 17.34 21.41
N ILE A 604 8.90 16.93 21.10
CA ILE A 604 9.96 17.85 20.66
C ILE A 604 9.52 18.62 19.42
N VAL A 605 9.03 17.94 18.39
CA VAL A 605 8.62 18.58 17.13
C VAL A 605 7.39 19.47 17.32
N GLU A 606 6.40 19.04 18.09
CA GLU A 606 5.19 19.81 18.39
C GLU A 606 5.47 21.05 19.22
N SER A 607 6.53 21.05 20.05
CA SER A 607 6.93 22.23 20.83
C SER A 607 7.39 23.40 19.96
N GLY A 608 7.96 23.12 18.78
CA GLY A 608 8.62 24.12 17.94
C GLY A 608 9.85 24.78 18.59
N ASP A 609 10.35 24.26 19.71
CA ASP A 609 11.46 24.87 20.45
C ASP A 609 12.82 24.57 19.80
N LEU A 610 13.28 25.52 18.99
CA LEU A 610 14.60 25.46 18.34
C LEU A 610 15.77 25.39 19.34
N ALA A 611 15.57 25.74 20.62
CA ALA A 611 16.60 25.61 21.66
C ALA A 611 16.97 24.14 21.94
N CYS A 612 16.16 23.17 21.50
CA CYS A 612 16.47 21.75 21.63
C CYS A 612 17.56 21.26 20.65
N ILE A 613 17.84 21.98 19.56
CA ILE A 613 18.75 21.51 18.50
C ILE A 613 20.15 21.10 19.03
N PRO A 614 20.82 21.85 19.92
CA PRO A 614 22.11 21.44 20.47
C PRO A 614 22.06 20.11 21.23
N ASP A 615 21.02 19.88 22.05
CA ASP A 615 20.86 18.61 22.78
C ASP A 615 20.54 17.46 21.81
N LEU A 616 19.71 17.69 20.78
CA LEU A 616 19.45 16.69 19.73
C LEU A 616 20.72 16.31 18.96
N LEU A 617 21.55 17.28 18.57
CA LEU A 617 22.82 17.01 17.89
C LEU A 617 23.81 16.29 18.83
N SER A 618 23.75 16.54 20.14
CA SER A 618 24.52 15.80 21.13
C SER A 618 24.08 14.33 21.18
N VAL A 619 22.77 14.07 21.25
CA VAL A 619 22.22 12.70 21.20
C VAL A 619 22.63 12.01 19.91
N ALA A 620 22.47 12.67 18.75
CA ALA A 620 22.84 12.09 17.47
C ALA A 620 24.29 11.57 17.44
N ARG A 621 25.22 12.31 18.07
CA ARG A 621 26.66 11.98 18.11
C ARG A 621 27.03 10.94 19.15
N ASN A 622 26.33 10.94 20.29
CA ASN A 622 26.72 10.18 21.48
C ASN A 622 25.82 8.97 21.77
N SER A 623 24.75 8.78 20.99
CA SER A 623 23.80 7.66 21.11
C SER A 623 24.52 6.32 21.09
N ASN A 624 24.10 5.40 21.97
CA ASN A 624 24.68 4.06 22.05
C ASN A 624 24.03 3.07 21.08
N ASN A 625 22.86 3.40 20.52
CA ASN A 625 22.24 2.64 19.45
C ASN A 625 21.97 3.52 18.22
N SER A 626 21.88 2.88 17.04
CA SER A 626 21.67 3.61 15.79
C SER A 626 20.28 4.22 15.65
N VAL A 627 19.29 3.72 16.39
CA VAL A 627 17.90 4.17 16.33
C VAL A 627 17.77 5.55 16.99
N GLY A 628 18.44 5.78 18.12
CA GLY A 628 18.48 7.09 18.80
C GLY A 628 19.14 8.17 17.95
N THR A 629 20.21 7.84 17.23
CA THR A 629 20.79 8.76 16.23
C THR A 629 19.79 9.13 15.15
N VAL A 630 19.04 8.16 14.61
CA VAL A 630 18.05 8.40 13.56
C VAL A 630 16.89 9.27 14.06
N HIS A 631 16.36 8.99 15.25
CA HIS A 631 15.32 9.83 15.87
C HIS A 631 15.81 11.26 16.10
N ALA A 632 17.03 11.46 16.58
CA ALA A 632 17.59 12.79 16.80
C ALA A 632 17.70 13.59 15.48
N LEU A 633 18.16 12.95 14.39
CA LEU A 633 18.23 13.57 13.07
C LEU A 633 16.83 13.96 12.55
N TRP A 634 15.84 13.09 12.69
CA TRP A 634 14.46 13.40 12.29
C TRP A 634 13.76 14.41 13.20
N SER A 635 14.18 14.54 14.45
CA SER A 635 13.71 15.60 15.36
C SER A 635 14.27 16.97 14.95
N VAL A 636 15.55 17.03 14.54
CA VAL A 636 16.15 18.25 13.96
C VAL A 636 15.43 18.64 12.67
N GLU A 637 15.14 17.69 11.78
CA GLU A 637 14.31 17.94 10.59
C GLU A 637 12.92 18.46 10.96
N GLY A 638 12.29 17.82 11.95
CA GLY A 638 10.95 18.16 12.42
C GLY A 638 10.83 19.60 12.90
N LEU A 639 11.80 20.06 13.68
CA LEU A 639 11.85 21.42 14.24
C LEU A 639 12.17 22.50 13.21
N LEU A 640 13.01 22.18 12.21
CA LEU A 640 13.49 23.16 11.26
C LEU A 640 12.57 23.38 10.06
N ILE A 641 11.67 22.44 9.77
CA ILE A 641 10.83 22.50 8.57
C ILE A 641 9.63 23.43 8.80
N GLU A 642 9.45 24.35 7.85
CA GLU A 642 8.42 25.38 7.80
C GLU A 642 7.70 25.38 6.45
N LEU A 643 6.52 26.02 6.37
CA LEU A 643 5.78 26.16 5.11
C LEU A 643 6.32 27.31 4.26
N GLY A 644 6.63 27.00 3.00
CA GLY A 644 7.00 28.00 2.01
C GLY A 644 5.81 28.84 1.54
N ASN A 645 6.10 29.99 0.93
CA ASN A 645 5.10 31.00 0.54
C ASN A 645 4.10 30.55 -0.55
N GLN A 646 4.35 29.44 -1.25
CA GLN A 646 3.53 28.96 -2.38
C GLN A 646 2.45 27.94 -1.98
N VAL A 647 2.39 27.56 -0.70
CA VAL A 647 1.44 26.56 -0.20
C VAL A 647 0.02 27.10 -0.28
N ARG A 648 -0.92 26.29 -0.78
CA ARG A 648 -2.31 26.70 -0.99
C ARG A 648 -3.23 26.01 0.00
N ARG A 649 -4.11 26.80 0.60
CA ARG A 649 -5.23 26.24 1.35
C ARG A 649 -6.19 25.55 0.38
N ARG A 650 -6.69 24.38 0.77
CA ARG A 650 -7.72 23.69 0.00
C ARG A 650 -8.97 24.57 -0.15
N LYS A 651 -9.60 24.53 -1.32
CA LYS A 651 -10.95 25.10 -1.53
C LYS A 651 -12.00 24.19 -0.86
N GLY A 652 -12.59 24.64 0.24
CA GLY A 652 -13.62 23.93 1.02
C GLY A 652 -13.55 24.31 2.50
N ASP A 653 -14.59 24.02 3.29
CA ASP A 653 -14.76 24.45 4.69
C ASP A 653 -13.74 23.87 5.70
N GLY A 654 -12.66 23.20 5.25
CA GLY A 654 -11.62 22.59 6.08
C GLY A 654 -10.40 23.48 6.35
N ALA A 655 -9.60 23.11 7.35
CA ALA A 655 -8.41 23.85 7.80
C ALA A 655 -7.06 23.33 7.26
N VAL A 656 -7.05 22.45 6.26
CA VAL A 656 -5.83 21.82 5.73
C VAL A 656 -5.30 22.49 4.46
N PHE A 657 -3.98 22.61 4.38
CA PHE A 657 -3.25 23.03 3.18
C PHE A 657 -2.85 21.83 2.34
N GLU A 658 -3.02 21.93 1.03
CA GLU A 658 -2.57 20.88 0.11
C GLU A 658 -1.22 21.25 -0.47
N VAL A 659 -0.24 20.37 -0.27
CA VAL A 659 1.09 20.50 -0.84
C VAL A 659 1.27 19.52 -2.00
N ASN A 660 1.97 19.96 -3.05
CA ASN A 660 2.19 19.15 -4.26
C ASN A 660 3.64 18.75 -4.45
N SER A 661 4.58 19.45 -3.82
CA SER A 661 6.00 19.15 -3.91
C SER A 661 6.71 19.43 -2.59
N ARG A 662 7.83 18.72 -2.37
CA ARG A 662 8.69 18.98 -1.20
C ARG A 662 9.38 20.34 -1.24
N SER A 663 9.47 20.98 -2.40
CA SER A 663 10.01 22.35 -2.54
C SER A 663 9.13 23.42 -1.88
N GLU A 664 7.92 23.04 -1.47
CA GLU A 664 7.02 23.89 -0.68
C GLU A 664 7.37 23.88 0.82
N PHE A 665 8.37 23.10 1.22
CA PHE A 665 8.93 23.11 2.58
C PHE A 665 10.28 23.81 2.57
N GLU A 666 10.51 24.64 3.58
CA GLU A 666 11.76 25.36 3.78
C GLU A 666 12.30 25.12 5.18
N ALA A 667 13.60 25.33 5.36
CA ALA A 667 14.24 25.35 6.67
C ALA A 667 14.93 26.70 6.93
N PRO A 668 14.19 27.79 7.18
CA PRO A 668 14.78 29.13 7.28
C PRO A 668 15.72 29.27 8.49
N ALA A 669 15.46 28.56 9.59
CA ALA A 669 16.32 28.55 10.77
C ALA A 669 17.57 27.65 10.64
N LEU A 670 17.77 26.97 9.49
CA LEU A 670 18.93 26.11 9.28
C LEU A 670 20.24 26.92 9.24
N THR A 671 21.10 26.70 10.23
CA THR A 671 22.43 27.32 10.29
C THR A 671 23.49 26.46 9.59
N PRO A 672 24.60 27.04 9.11
CA PRO A 672 25.74 26.26 8.58
C PRO A 672 26.31 25.24 9.58
N ALA A 673 26.29 25.56 10.87
CA ALA A 673 26.78 24.66 11.92
C ALA A 673 25.87 23.44 12.10
N THR A 674 24.55 23.65 12.12
CA THR A 674 23.55 22.57 12.17
C THR A 674 23.62 21.72 10.91
N TRP A 675 23.70 22.35 9.74
CA TRP A 675 23.88 21.66 8.46
C TRP A 675 25.12 20.77 8.45
N ALA A 676 26.29 21.31 8.79
CA ALA A 676 27.54 20.54 8.85
C ALA A 676 27.46 19.37 9.83
N ALA A 677 26.76 19.55 10.96
CA ALA A 677 26.55 18.49 11.95
C ALA A 677 25.69 17.34 11.38
N CYS A 678 24.60 17.64 10.66
CA CYS A 678 23.77 16.63 10.01
C CYS A 678 24.51 15.95 8.85
N LEU A 679 25.20 16.72 8.01
CA LEU A 679 25.92 16.23 6.84
C LEU A 679 27.04 15.25 7.23
N ALA A 680 27.69 15.45 8.38
CA ALA A 680 28.73 14.55 8.88
C ALA A 680 28.26 13.09 9.04
N PHE A 681 26.97 12.85 9.28
CA PHE A 681 26.42 11.50 9.45
C PHE A 681 26.31 10.68 8.15
N LEU A 682 26.50 11.30 6.98
CA LEU A 682 26.70 10.56 5.72
C LEU A 682 27.95 9.65 5.79
N ASN A 683 28.88 9.98 6.69
CA ASN A 683 30.14 9.26 6.89
C ASN A 683 30.08 8.24 8.02
N HIS A 684 28.91 8.03 8.64
CA HIS A 684 28.75 7.07 9.72
C HIS A 684 28.90 5.61 9.23
N PRO A 685 29.50 4.68 9.99
CA PRO A 685 29.69 3.29 9.55
C PRO A 685 28.39 2.48 9.42
N ASN A 686 27.29 2.94 10.03
CA ASN A 686 25.99 2.28 9.99
C ASN A 686 25.14 2.81 8.82
N SER A 687 24.73 1.92 7.91
CA SER A 687 23.97 2.24 6.71
C SER A 687 22.58 2.84 6.97
N ASN A 688 21.92 2.50 8.08
CA ASN A 688 20.62 3.08 8.43
C ASN A 688 20.78 4.55 8.85
N ILE A 689 21.85 4.87 9.59
CA ILE A 689 22.18 6.27 9.93
C ILE A 689 22.53 7.05 8.67
N GLN A 690 23.34 6.49 7.76
CA GLN A 690 23.67 7.14 6.49
C GLN A 690 22.41 7.43 5.67
N THR A 691 21.52 6.45 5.53
CA THR A 691 20.26 6.60 4.79
C THR A 691 19.36 7.68 5.40
N ALA A 692 19.23 7.70 6.73
CA ALA A 692 18.47 8.74 7.43
C ALA A 692 19.11 10.12 7.25
N ALA A 693 20.42 10.24 7.40
CA ALA A 693 21.14 11.50 7.26
C ALA A 693 21.04 12.07 5.83
N ILE A 694 21.12 11.22 4.80
CA ILE A 694 20.89 11.64 3.41
C ILE A 694 19.48 12.21 3.25
N ARG A 695 18.44 11.54 3.76
CA ARG A 695 17.05 12.00 3.68
C ARG A 695 16.80 13.29 4.44
N VAL A 696 17.39 13.42 5.64
CA VAL A 696 17.30 14.63 6.45
C VAL A 696 18.00 15.81 5.78
N CYS A 697 19.21 15.62 5.24
CA CYS A 697 19.93 16.66 4.51
C CYS A 697 19.22 17.02 3.19
N GLU A 698 18.61 16.06 2.50
CA GLU A 698 17.77 16.32 1.33
C GLU A 698 16.56 17.21 1.68
N SER A 699 15.88 16.93 2.80
CA SER A 699 14.74 17.74 3.28
C SER A 699 15.18 19.16 3.67
N LEU A 700 16.25 19.28 4.47
CA LEU A 700 16.74 20.56 4.98
C LEU A 700 17.36 21.47 3.92
N SER A 701 17.87 20.90 2.81
CA SER A 701 18.49 21.67 1.72
C SER A 701 17.50 22.19 0.68
N GLN A 702 16.21 21.88 0.79
CA GLN A 702 15.20 22.37 -0.16
C GLN A 702 15.20 23.91 -0.25
N GLY A 703 15.21 24.42 -1.47
CA GLY A 703 15.31 25.86 -1.76
C GLY A 703 16.68 26.49 -1.50
N LYS A 704 17.71 25.71 -1.11
CA LYS A 704 19.04 26.21 -0.71
C LYS A 704 20.16 25.60 -1.58
N GLN A 705 20.43 26.23 -2.72
CA GLN A 705 21.37 25.72 -3.74
C GLN A 705 22.77 25.39 -3.20
N LEU A 706 23.30 26.18 -2.25
CA LEU A 706 24.61 25.91 -1.65
C LEU A 706 24.62 24.58 -0.88
N PHE A 707 23.61 24.32 -0.05
CA PHE A 707 23.52 23.06 0.71
C PHE A 707 23.22 21.86 -0.20
N GLN A 708 22.42 22.04 -1.26
CA GLN A 708 22.23 20.98 -2.25
C GLN A 708 23.53 20.62 -2.96
N ALA A 709 24.36 21.62 -3.31
CA ALA A 709 25.66 21.39 -3.92
C ALA A 709 26.63 20.67 -2.97
N GLU A 710 26.64 21.02 -1.67
CA GLU A 710 27.44 20.32 -0.67
C GLU A 710 26.99 18.87 -0.46
N LEU A 711 25.68 18.62 -0.39
CA LEU A 711 25.13 17.27 -0.29
C LEU A 711 25.52 16.44 -1.51
N LEU A 712 25.36 16.98 -2.72
CA LEU A 712 25.78 16.31 -3.95
C LEU A 712 27.28 15.96 -3.91
N ALA A 713 28.14 16.91 -3.52
CA ALA A 713 29.58 16.68 -3.44
C ALA A 713 29.95 15.57 -2.44
N GLU A 714 29.26 15.45 -1.31
CA GLU A 714 29.47 14.34 -0.37
C GLU A 714 28.99 12.98 -0.92
N LEU A 715 27.88 12.96 -1.66
CA LEU A 715 27.43 11.73 -2.35
C LEU A 715 28.44 11.29 -3.42
N GLU A 716 28.96 12.21 -4.22
CA GLU A 716 29.94 11.95 -5.28
C GLU A 716 31.27 11.40 -4.75
N LYS A 717 31.72 11.85 -3.58
CA LYS A 717 33.00 11.38 -2.99
C LYS A 717 32.97 9.91 -2.59
N LYS A 718 31.78 9.33 -2.33
CA LYS A 718 31.66 8.07 -1.59
C LYS A 718 30.75 7.02 -2.20
N PHE A 719 30.03 7.33 -3.28
CA PHE A 719 29.04 6.39 -3.84
C PHE A 719 29.60 4.98 -4.09
N ASP A 720 30.87 4.86 -4.52
CA ASP A 720 31.56 3.58 -4.74
C ASP A 720 31.74 2.74 -3.45
N SER A 721 31.76 3.39 -2.28
CA SER A 721 31.96 2.74 -0.98
C SER A 721 30.65 2.40 -0.25
N TYR A 722 29.51 2.88 -0.77
CA TYR A 722 28.25 2.74 -0.09
C TYR A 722 27.68 1.32 -0.17
N ALA A 723 27.16 0.85 0.97
CA ALA A 723 26.30 -0.32 1.00
C ALA A 723 25.07 -0.09 0.11
N ARG A 724 24.52 -1.18 -0.45
CA ARG A 724 23.42 -1.10 -1.42
C ARG A 724 22.19 -0.27 -0.97
N PRO A 725 21.73 -0.32 0.29
CA PRO A 725 20.62 0.55 0.72
C PRO A 725 20.96 2.04 0.65
N VAL A 726 22.20 2.41 0.98
CA VAL A 726 22.69 3.79 0.96
C VAL A 726 22.86 4.27 -0.47
N LEU A 727 23.35 3.40 -1.36
CA LEU A 727 23.44 3.66 -2.79
C LEU A 727 22.07 3.88 -3.43
N PHE A 728 21.08 3.03 -3.08
CA PHE A 728 19.69 3.19 -3.49
C PHE A 728 19.11 4.53 -3.02
N GLN A 729 19.29 4.89 -1.75
CA GLN A 729 18.87 6.20 -1.25
C GLN A 729 19.61 7.36 -1.94
N SER A 730 20.89 7.19 -2.25
CA SER A 730 21.69 8.20 -2.98
C SER A 730 21.14 8.43 -4.39
N ALA A 731 20.76 7.36 -5.10
CA ALA A 731 20.11 7.45 -6.42
C ALA A 731 18.76 8.18 -6.36
N LEU A 732 17.94 7.89 -5.34
CA LEU A 732 16.68 8.59 -5.10
C LEU A 732 16.92 10.10 -4.83
N THR A 733 17.93 10.40 -4.02
CA THR A 733 18.26 11.75 -3.55
C THR A 733 18.87 12.61 -4.65
N ALA A 734 19.78 12.07 -5.45
CA ALA A 734 20.41 12.80 -6.55
C ALA A 734 19.37 13.38 -7.51
N GLY A 735 18.34 12.60 -7.85
CA GLY A 735 17.22 13.08 -8.65
C GLY A 735 16.27 14.05 -7.92
N ASN A 736 16.36 14.17 -6.59
CA ASN A 736 15.57 15.12 -5.81
C ASN A 736 16.22 16.50 -5.63
N LEU A 737 17.51 16.64 -5.93
CA LEU A 737 18.23 17.91 -5.71
C LEU A 737 17.84 19.00 -6.73
N SER A 738 17.02 18.69 -7.74
CA SER A 738 16.51 19.65 -8.73
C SER A 738 17.59 20.52 -9.40
N MET A 739 18.82 20.02 -9.51
CA MET A 739 19.96 20.68 -10.14
C MET A 739 20.60 19.82 -11.27
N PRO A 740 20.89 20.37 -12.47
CA PRO A 740 21.53 19.64 -13.56
C PRO A 740 22.89 19.03 -13.22
N GLN A 741 23.59 19.58 -12.21
CA GLN A 741 24.87 19.10 -11.71
C GLN A 741 24.78 17.70 -11.11
N ALA A 742 23.58 17.21 -10.75
CA ALA A 742 23.41 15.83 -10.27
C ALA A 742 23.40 14.79 -11.40
N LEU A 743 23.19 15.20 -12.66
CA LEU A 743 23.11 14.29 -13.81
C LEU A 743 24.37 13.45 -14.04
N PRO A 744 25.61 13.98 -13.89
CA PRO A 744 26.83 13.16 -13.94
C PRO A 744 26.85 12.02 -12.92
N LEU A 745 26.53 12.29 -11.64
CA LEU A 745 26.44 11.24 -10.62
C LEU A 745 25.36 10.21 -10.97
N MET A 746 24.17 10.66 -11.37
CA MET A 746 23.09 9.76 -11.79
C MET A 746 23.50 8.91 -13.01
N ALA A 747 24.26 9.47 -13.95
CA ALA A 747 24.74 8.76 -15.14
C ALA A 747 25.80 7.72 -14.77
N GLN A 748 26.67 8.03 -13.80
CA GLN A 748 27.63 7.08 -13.24
C GLN A 748 26.91 5.92 -12.53
N LEU A 749 25.94 6.22 -11.67
CA LEU A 749 25.10 5.21 -11.02
C LEU A 749 24.35 4.33 -12.02
N ALA A 750 23.84 4.92 -13.11
CA ALA A 750 23.22 4.15 -14.18
C ALA A 750 24.22 3.22 -14.88
N SER A 751 25.43 3.69 -15.16
CA SER A 751 26.48 2.88 -15.78
C SER A 751 26.86 1.65 -14.95
N ASP A 752 26.98 1.85 -13.63
CA ASP A 752 27.49 0.83 -12.72
C ASP A 752 26.39 -0.12 -12.21
N HIS A 753 25.14 0.35 -12.15
CA HIS A 753 24.04 -0.35 -11.47
C HIS A 753 22.73 -0.45 -12.26
N CYS A 754 22.72 -0.20 -13.57
CA CYS A 754 21.48 -0.30 -14.37
C CYS A 754 20.85 -1.70 -14.37
N ASP A 755 21.61 -2.77 -14.11
CA ASP A 755 21.06 -4.13 -14.01
C ASP A 755 20.31 -4.34 -12.67
N GLU A 756 20.60 -3.53 -11.64
CA GLU A 756 19.89 -3.55 -10.37
C GLU A 756 18.57 -2.78 -10.48
N ARG A 757 17.44 -3.51 -10.58
CA ARG A 757 16.09 -2.93 -10.80
C ARG A 757 15.79 -1.76 -9.88
N LEU A 758 15.97 -1.90 -8.56
CA LEU A 758 15.62 -0.84 -7.61
C LEU A 758 16.42 0.45 -7.86
N ILE A 759 17.72 0.35 -8.17
CA ILE A 759 18.55 1.53 -8.45
C ILE A 759 18.15 2.16 -9.79
N ARG A 760 17.92 1.36 -10.83
CA ARG A 760 17.43 1.85 -12.13
C ARG A 760 16.11 2.62 -11.99
N GLU A 761 15.17 2.07 -11.23
CA GLU A 761 13.84 2.67 -10.99
C GLU A 761 13.95 3.94 -10.12
N ALA A 762 14.86 3.94 -9.13
CA ALA A 762 15.17 5.13 -8.34
C ALA A 762 15.66 6.29 -9.22
N LEU A 763 16.60 6.03 -10.13
CA LEU A 763 17.09 7.02 -11.08
C LEU A 763 15.95 7.55 -11.95
N MET A 764 15.19 6.66 -12.59
CA MET A 764 14.06 7.04 -13.44
C MET A 764 13.01 7.91 -12.73
N SER A 765 12.77 7.62 -11.44
CA SER A 765 11.82 8.37 -10.63
C SER A 765 12.21 9.85 -10.46
N GLY A 766 13.50 10.17 -10.52
CA GLY A 766 14.02 11.53 -10.28
C GLY A 766 14.33 12.33 -11.55
N LEU A 767 13.97 11.84 -12.74
CA LEU A 767 14.33 12.46 -14.02
C LEU A 767 13.24 13.36 -14.62
N HIS A 768 12.23 13.77 -13.83
CA HIS A 768 11.19 14.66 -14.32
C HIS A 768 11.81 15.93 -14.93
N GLU A 769 11.43 16.26 -16.16
CA GLU A 769 11.96 17.38 -16.96
C GLU A 769 13.39 17.23 -17.50
N TRP A 770 14.13 16.19 -17.10
CA TRP A 770 15.51 15.96 -17.52
C TRP A 770 15.70 14.69 -18.34
N GLU A 771 14.64 14.02 -18.77
CA GLU A 771 14.71 12.70 -19.41
C GLU A 771 15.61 12.71 -20.66
N VAL A 772 15.44 13.70 -21.54
CA VAL A 772 16.26 13.82 -22.77
C VAL A 772 17.69 14.28 -22.45
N THR A 773 17.86 15.22 -21.51
CA THR A 773 19.20 15.70 -21.12
C THR A 773 20.01 14.58 -20.47
N PHE A 774 19.39 13.77 -19.61
CA PHE A 774 20.00 12.60 -19.02
C PHE A 774 20.34 11.54 -20.07
N LEU A 775 19.43 11.28 -21.01
CA LEU A 775 19.69 10.39 -22.15
C LEU A 775 20.96 10.81 -22.90
N GLN A 776 21.10 12.10 -23.21
CA GLN A 776 22.31 12.62 -23.87
C GLN A 776 23.57 12.47 -23.02
N HIS A 777 23.48 12.57 -21.69
CA HIS A 777 24.61 12.34 -20.80
C HIS A 777 25.08 10.89 -20.85
N ILE A 778 24.17 9.93 -20.70
CA ILE A 778 24.54 8.50 -20.69
C ILE A 778 25.07 8.04 -22.06
N LEU A 779 24.49 8.51 -23.17
CA LEU A 779 24.90 8.11 -24.51
C LEU A 779 26.30 8.61 -24.93
N LYS A 780 26.77 9.70 -24.31
CA LYS A 780 28.13 10.24 -24.50
C LYS A 780 29.20 9.39 -23.81
N ARG A 781 28.83 8.52 -22.87
CA ARG A 781 29.78 7.71 -22.13
C ARG A 781 30.18 6.47 -22.92
N SER A 782 31.46 6.12 -22.87
CA SER A 782 32.03 5.00 -23.65
C SER A 782 31.56 3.63 -23.17
N ASP A 783 31.26 3.49 -21.88
CA ASP A 783 30.73 2.26 -21.26
C ASP A 783 29.34 1.88 -21.79
N TRP A 784 28.52 2.87 -22.17
CA TRP A 784 27.21 2.64 -22.79
C TRP A 784 27.32 2.08 -24.21
N SER A 785 28.50 1.93 -24.81
CA SER A 785 28.65 1.33 -26.16
C SER A 785 28.29 -0.16 -26.17
N LYS A 786 28.45 -0.81 -25.00
CA LYS A 786 28.10 -2.21 -24.78
C LYS A 786 26.68 -2.35 -24.24
N SER A 787 25.92 -3.28 -24.78
CA SER A 787 24.59 -3.61 -24.28
C SER A 787 24.66 -4.42 -22.98
N SER A 788 23.65 -4.23 -22.13
CA SER A 788 23.25 -5.14 -21.05
C SER A 788 21.73 -5.10 -20.95
N SER A 789 21.13 -6.07 -20.27
CA SER A 789 19.66 -6.08 -20.05
C SER A 789 19.21 -4.81 -19.32
N GLY A 790 19.93 -4.38 -18.28
CA GLY A 790 19.65 -3.15 -17.54
C GLY A 790 19.76 -1.89 -18.39
N ARG A 791 20.77 -1.78 -19.27
CA ARG A 791 20.92 -0.63 -20.18
C ARG A 791 19.81 -0.56 -21.20
N VAL A 792 19.43 -1.70 -21.78
CA VAL A 792 18.29 -1.80 -22.70
C VAL A 792 17.00 -1.34 -22.01
N LEU A 793 16.73 -1.84 -20.80
CA LEU A 793 15.55 -1.46 -20.02
C LEU A 793 15.57 0.03 -19.63
N MET A 794 16.73 0.59 -19.30
CA MET A 794 16.89 2.02 -19.00
C MET A 794 16.59 2.89 -20.22
N LEU A 795 17.17 2.59 -21.40
CA LEU A 795 16.89 3.34 -22.63
C LEU A 795 15.42 3.26 -23.03
N ARG A 796 14.80 2.07 -22.91
CA ARG A 796 13.36 1.89 -23.15
C ARG A 796 12.52 2.73 -22.19
N SER A 797 12.86 2.73 -20.90
CA SER A 797 12.15 3.50 -19.86
C SER A 797 12.27 5.01 -20.06
N LEU A 798 13.46 5.50 -20.44
CA LEU A 798 13.70 6.90 -20.80
C LEU A 798 12.87 7.31 -22.02
N ALA A 799 12.92 6.52 -23.09
CA ALA A 799 12.16 6.80 -24.30
C ALA A 799 10.64 6.81 -24.04
N LYS A 800 10.16 5.88 -23.21
CA LYS A 800 8.77 5.84 -22.75
C LYS A 800 8.39 7.13 -22.02
N ALA A 801 9.23 7.59 -21.09
CA ALA A 801 9.00 8.84 -20.36
C ALA A 801 9.01 10.08 -21.28
N VAL A 802 9.95 10.15 -22.22
CA VAL A 802 10.00 11.24 -23.22
C VAL A 802 8.74 11.27 -24.09
N ALA A 803 8.26 10.11 -24.54
CA ALA A 803 7.01 10.00 -25.28
C ALA A 803 5.79 10.40 -24.44
N ALA A 804 5.75 9.97 -23.17
CA ALA A 804 4.66 10.27 -22.24
C ALA A 804 4.52 11.77 -21.94
N LYS A 805 5.63 12.52 -21.95
CA LYS A 805 5.66 13.99 -21.80
C LYS A 805 4.88 14.70 -22.89
N LYS A 806 4.77 14.11 -24.09
CA LYS A 806 4.05 14.65 -25.26
C LYS A 806 4.54 16.04 -25.73
N GLY A 807 5.77 16.42 -25.41
CA GLY A 807 6.37 17.66 -25.87
C GLY A 807 6.99 17.52 -27.26
N VAL A 808 6.50 18.30 -28.24
CA VAL A 808 7.01 18.27 -29.64
C VAL A 808 8.52 18.55 -29.69
N ALA A 809 9.00 19.56 -28.96
CA ALA A 809 10.42 19.91 -28.93
C ALA A 809 11.28 18.82 -28.28
N SER A 810 10.86 18.28 -27.13
CA SER A 810 11.58 17.19 -26.46
C SER A 810 11.60 15.91 -27.28
N PHE A 811 10.51 15.60 -27.98
CA PHE A 811 10.42 14.43 -28.83
C PHE A 811 11.26 14.60 -30.11
N GLY A 812 11.30 15.80 -30.69
CA GLY A 812 12.22 16.13 -31.80
C GLY A 812 13.68 15.90 -31.41
N LEU A 813 14.12 16.47 -30.28
CA LEU A 813 15.48 16.27 -29.76
C LEU A 813 15.80 14.79 -29.46
N PHE A 814 14.80 14.02 -29.04
CA PHE A 814 14.91 12.58 -28.88
C PHE A 814 15.14 11.87 -30.22
N LEU A 815 14.39 12.21 -31.27
CA LEU A 815 14.59 11.63 -32.61
C LEU A 815 15.96 12.00 -33.19
N ASP A 816 16.41 13.23 -33.02
CA ASP A 816 17.77 13.66 -33.39
C ASP A 816 18.82 12.81 -32.65
N THR A 817 18.57 12.52 -31.36
CA THR A 817 19.45 11.66 -30.57
C THR A 817 19.45 10.22 -31.11
N VAL A 818 18.30 9.67 -31.51
CA VAL A 818 18.19 8.32 -32.09
C VAL A 818 18.93 8.21 -33.41
N GLU A 819 18.84 9.21 -34.29
CA GLU A 819 19.49 9.21 -35.61
C GLU A 819 21.01 8.99 -35.51
N THR A 820 21.63 9.54 -34.46
CA THR A 820 23.08 9.38 -34.25
C THR A 820 23.50 7.97 -33.78
N GLN A 821 22.55 7.06 -33.48
CA GLN A 821 22.83 5.72 -32.94
C GLN A 821 22.80 4.64 -34.03
N SER A 822 23.86 4.56 -34.84
CA SER A 822 23.99 3.61 -35.95
C SER A 822 25.22 2.69 -35.82
N GLY A 823 25.41 1.77 -36.77
CA GLY A 823 26.54 0.82 -36.75
C GLY A 823 26.45 -0.13 -35.56
N GLU A 824 27.53 -0.26 -34.78
CA GLU A 824 27.57 -1.08 -33.56
C GLU A 824 26.61 -0.60 -32.47
N LEU A 825 26.12 0.64 -32.56
CA LEU A 825 25.19 1.25 -31.59
C LEU A 825 23.71 1.07 -31.97
N THR A 826 23.42 0.34 -33.05
CA THR A 826 22.06 0.11 -33.55
C THR A 826 21.10 -0.41 -32.47
N TRP A 827 21.59 -1.25 -31.54
CA TRP A 827 20.79 -1.75 -30.42
C TRP A 827 20.21 -0.64 -29.53
N ARG A 828 20.90 0.51 -29.43
CA ARG A 828 20.43 1.70 -28.69
C ARG A 828 19.26 2.35 -29.42
N ALA A 829 19.36 2.54 -30.75
CA ALA A 829 18.27 3.07 -31.56
C ALA A 829 17.03 2.18 -31.45
N GLU A 830 17.20 0.86 -31.56
CA GLU A 830 16.11 -0.11 -31.42
C GLU A 830 15.46 -0.05 -30.04
N SER A 831 16.27 0.05 -28.97
CA SER A 831 15.77 0.17 -27.60
C SER A 831 14.98 1.46 -27.38
N LEU A 832 15.49 2.59 -27.87
CA LEU A 832 14.84 3.90 -27.75
C LEU A 832 13.51 3.93 -28.52
N LEU A 833 13.51 3.52 -29.78
CA LEU A 833 12.29 3.52 -30.61
C LEU A 833 11.25 2.53 -30.09
N SER A 834 11.66 1.35 -29.64
CA SER A 834 10.76 0.37 -29.03
C SER A 834 10.08 0.92 -27.76
N GLY A 835 10.84 1.58 -26.88
CA GLY A 835 10.30 2.19 -25.66
C GLY A 835 9.32 3.34 -25.96
N ALA A 836 9.66 4.21 -26.91
CA ALA A 836 8.78 5.30 -27.33
C ALA A 836 7.49 4.77 -27.97
N LEU A 837 7.59 3.79 -28.88
CA LEU A 837 6.45 3.18 -29.55
C LEU A 837 5.50 2.52 -28.54
N ALA A 838 6.02 1.86 -27.50
CA ALA A 838 5.20 1.25 -26.46
C ALA A 838 4.32 2.29 -25.74
N GLU A 839 4.81 3.50 -25.49
CA GLU A 839 3.98 4.57 -24.93
C GLU A 839 2.98 5.11 -25.96
N LEU A 840 3.39 5.28 -27.23
CA LEU A 840 2.51 5.84 -28.26
C LEU A 840 1.35 4.89 -28.62
N GLN A 841 1.59 3.59 -28.67
CA GLN A 841 0.57 2.57 -28.99
C GLN A 841 -0.44 2.36 -27.86
N TYR A 842 0.02 2.36 -26.61
CA TYR A 842 -0.80 1.96 -25.46
C TYR A 842 -1.13 3.12 -24.50
N GLY A 843 -0.55 4.31 -24.68
CA GLY A 843 -0.75 5.51 -23.89
C GLY A 843 -2.10 6.20 -24.13
N ASN A 844 -2.51 7.11 -23.23
CA ASN A 844 -3.79 7.83 -23.31
C ASN A 844 -3.85 8.78 -24.52
N GLY A 845 -4.26 8.25 -25.68
CA GLY A 845 -5.15 8.84 -26.70
C GLY A 845 -4.70 10.08 -27.46
N ASN A 846 -3.58 10.72 -27.12
CA ASN A 846 -3.08 11.90 -27.83
C ASN A 846 -1.67 11.62 -28.36
N LEU A 847 -1.52 11.69 -29.68
CA LEU A 847 -0.26 11.54 -30.39
C LEU A 847 0.61 12.79 -30.23
N VAL A 848 1.93 12.64 -30.36
CA VAL A 848 2.84 13.79 -30.57
C VAL A 848 2.66 14.24 -32.02
N VAL A 849 2.00 15.38 -32.23
CA VAL A 849 1.71 15.91 -33.57
C VAL A 849 2.74 16.97 -33.93
N PHE A 850 3.55 16.68 -34.95
CA PHE A 850 4.41 17.67 -35.58
C PHE A 850 3.64 18.42 -36.67
N SER A 851 3.86 19.73 -36.80
CA SER A 851 3.25 20.53 -37.87
C SER A 851 3.80 20.18 -39.26
N HIS A 852 5.01 19.65 -39.30
CA HIS A 852 5.70 19.17 -40.51
C HIS A 852 6.47 17.91 -40.14
N ARG A 853 6.73 17.04 -41.12
CA ARG A 853 7.55 15.83 -40.89
C ARG A 853 8.95 16.25 -40.39
N PRO A 854 9.45 15.72 -39.25
CA PRO A 854 10.80 16.01 -38.78
C PRO A 854 11.85 15.66 -39.85
N SER A 855 12.89 16.47 -39.99
CA SER A 855 13.95 16.25 -41.00
C SER A 855 14.67 14.91 -40.80
N VAL A 856 14.90 14.53 -39.55
CA VAL A 856 15.50 13.24 -39.16
C VAL A 856 14.64 12.02 -39.52
N TRP A 857 13.35 12.22 -39.82
CA TRP A 857 12.43 11.12 -40.13
C TRP A 857 12.82 10.39 -41.41
N GLU A 858 13.28 11.12 -42.44
CA GLU A 858 13.68 10.51 -43.71
C GLU A 858 14.92 9.64 -43.54
N SER A 859 15.90 10.12 -42.77
CA SER A 859 17.12 9.39 -42.41
C SER A 859 16.79 8.08 -41.67
N LEU A 860 15.90 8.15 -40.68
CA LEU A 860 15.46 6.99 -39.90
C LEU A 860 14.66 5.96 -40.72
N THR A 861 13.86 6.40 -41.71
CA THR A 861 13.18 5.47 -42.64
C THR A 861 14.12 4.74 -43.59
N HIS A 862 15.34 5.26 -43.78
CA HIS A 862 16.39 4.61 -44.58
C HIS A 862 17.50 4.00 -43.73
N HIS A 863 17.26 3.80 -42.43
CA HIS A 863 18.26 3.27 -41.50
C HIS A 863 18.70 1.83 -41.89
N PRO A 864 19.99 1.45 -41.72
CA PRO A 864 20.48 0.12 -42.11
C PRO A 864 19.77 -1.06 -41.43
N SER A 865 19.32 -0.90 -40.18
CA SER A 865 18.53 -1.93 -39.47
C SER A 865 17.09 -1.94 -39.97
N SER A 866 16.59 -3.11 -40.39
CA SER A 866 15.17 -3.32 -40.71
C SER A 866 14.27 -3.09 -39.49
N VAL A 867 14.71 -3.46 -38.29
CA VAL A 867 13.94 -3.27 -37.05
C VAL A 867 13.72 -1.79 -36.78
N VAL A 868 14.75 -0.95 -36.96
CA VAL A 868 14.63 0.51 -36.81
C VAL A 868 13.62 1.08 -37.81
N ARG A 869 13.70 0.66 -39.08
CA ARG A 869 12.75 1.10 -40.12
C ARG A 869 11.31 0.72 -39.79
N ASP A 870 11.08 -0.53 -39.38
CA ASP A 870 9.76 -1.03 -39.00
C ASP A 870 9.19 -0.28 -37.78
N LEU A 871 10.02 0.06 -36.80
CA LEU A 871 9.59 0.81 -35.63
C LEU A 871 9.18 2.24 -36.00
N ILE A 872 9.94 2.90 -36.87
CA ILE A 872 9.63 4.27 -37.35
C ILE A 872 8.35 4.30 -38.17
N GLU A 873 8.14 3.30 -39.04
CA GLU A 873 6.90 3.17 -39.81
C GLU A 873 5.69 2.97 -38.90
N LYS A 874 5.82 2.22 -37.80
CA LYS A 874 4.75 2.06 -36.80
C LYS A 874 4.48 3.32 -35.98
N MET A 875 5.43 4.26 -35.92
CA MET A 875 5.29 5.52 -35.18
C MET A 875 4.71 6.66 -36.04
N SER A 876 4.77 6.57 -37.37
CA SER A 876 4.09 7.48 -38.30
C SER A 876 2.61 7.16 -38.42
#